data_AF-A0A7L1XB37-F1
#
_entry.id   AF-A0A7L1XB37-F1
#
_cell.length_a   1.000
_cell.length_b   1.000
_cell.length_c   1.000
_cell.angle_alpha   90.00
_cell.angle_beta   90.00
_cell.angle_gamma   90.00
#
_symmetry.space_group_name_H-M   'P 1'
#
loop_
_entity.id
_entity.type
_entity.pdbx_description
1 polymer ?
#
loop_
_entity_poly.entity_id
_entity_poly.type
_entity_poly.pdbx_seq_one_letter_code
_entity_poly.pdbx_strand_id
1 'polypeptide(L)'
;QDPKLRELLDAGNLGGRLENRMITVVYGPDLVNISYLNLVAFQEDIAKEWSDEVFSLATNLLAQNMSRDAFLEKAYTKLKLQVTPEGRIPLKNIYRLFSADRKRVETALEACNLPSSRNDSIPQDDFTPDVYRVFLNNLCPRPEIDHIFSEFGAKSKPYLTVDQMMEFINFKQRDPRLNEILYPPLKQEQVQQLIEKYEPNSNLAKKGQISVDGFMRYLSGEENGVVPPEKLDLNEDMSQPLSHYFINSSHNTYLTAGQLAGNSSVEMYRQVLLSGCRCVELDCWKGRTAEEEPVITHGFTMTTEISFKEVIEAIAECAFKTSPFPILLSFENHVDSPKQQAKMAEYCRLIFGDALLMDPLEKYPLEPGVPLPSPMDLMYKILVKNKKKSHKSADGSAKKKLSEQASNTCSDTSSMFEPSSPGAGEAEIESDDDDDYDDDCKKSSMDEGTAGSEAMATEEMSNLVNYIQPVKFESFEVSKKRNKSFEMSSFVETKGLEQLTKSPVEFVEYNKMQLSRIYPKGTRVDSSNYMPQVFWNAGCQMVALNFQTVDLSMQINMGMYEYNGKSGYRLKPEFMRRPDKHFDPFTEGIVDGIVANTLSVKIISGQFLSDKKVGTYVEVDMFGLPVDTRRKALKTKTSQGNAVNPVWEDETIVFKKVVLPTLACLRLAVYEEGGKFIGHRILPVSAIRPGYHYICLRNERNQPLTLPALFVYIEVKDYVPDTYA
;
A
#
# COMPACT_ATOMS: atom_id res chain seq x y z
N GLN A 1 23.68 23.01 -15.77
CA GLN A 1 24.55 24.03 -15.12
C GLN A 1 26.05 23.70 -15.23
N ASP A 2 26.46 22.51 -15.69
CA ASP A 2 27.87 22.24 -16.03
C ASP A 2 28.13 22.43 -17.54
N PRO A 3 28.78 23.52 -17.97
CA PRO A 3 29.07 23.78 -19.38
C PRO A 3 30.03 22.74 -19.98
N LYS A 4 30.91 22.12 -19.19
CA LYS A 4 31.81 21.07 -19.69
C LYS A 4 31.07 19.78 -20.00
N LEU A 5 30.08 19.43 -19.18
CA LEU A 5 29.21 18.27 -19.45
C LEU A 5 28.39 18.50 -20.73
N ARG A 6 27.87 19.72 -20.92
CA ARG A 6 27.15 20.09 -22.14
C ARG A 6 28.04 20.00 -23.38
N GLU A 7 29.26 20.54 -23.31
CA GLU A 7 30.24 20.42 -24.39
C GLU A 7 30.63 18.97 -24.68
N LEU A 8 30.79 18.11 -23.66
CA LEU A 8 31.07 16.67 -23.84
C LEU A 8 29.92 15.92 -24.55
N LEU A 9 28.68 16.29 -24.25
CA LEU A 9 27.49 15.68 -24.85
C LEU A 9 27.24 16.20 -26.28
N ASP A 10 27.61 17.45 -26.57
CA ASP A 10 27.53 18.07 -27.90
C ASP A 10 28.72 17.71 -28.82
N ALA A 11 29.90 17.41 -28.25
CA ALA A 11 31.13 17.10 -29.00
C ALA A 11 31.18 15.68 -29.57
N GLY A 12 30.32 14.78 -29.09
CA GLY A 12 30.12 13.49 -29.74
C GLY A 12 29.29 13.69 -31.00
N ASN A 13 29.89 13.49 -32.19
CA ASN A 13 29.23 13.40 -33.51
C ASN A 13 28.19 12.25 -33.58
N LEU A 14 27.31 12.14 -32.59
CA LEU A 14 26.30 11.12 -32.42
C LEU A 14 25.02 11.68 -33.03
N GLY A 15 24.59 11.12 -34.16
CA GLY A 15 23.38 11.55 -34.86
C GLY A 15 22.13 11.38 -33.98
N GLY A 16 21.19 12.32 -34.08
CA GLY A 16 19.93 12.32 -33.32
C GLY A 16 19.87 13.39 -32.22
N ARG A 17 18.70 13.53 -31.59
CA ARG A 17 18.49 14.46 -30.46
C ARG A 17 19.08 13.85 -29.18
N LEU A 18 19.79 14.65 -28.38
CA LEU A 18 20.39 14.19 -27.12
C LEU A 18 19.33 13.67 -26.15
N GLU A 19 18.17 14.32 -26.14
CA GLU A 19 17.03 14.02 -25.27
C GLU A 19 16.53 12.57 -25.45
N ASN A 20 16.58 12.05 -26.68
CA ASN A 20 16.14 10.69 -26.99
C ASN A 20 17.10 9.60 -26.48
N ARG A 21 18.28 9.99 -25.99
CA ARG A 21 19.33 9.07 -25.51
C ARG A 21 19.56 9.17 -24.01
N MET A 22 18.85 10.06 -23.33
CA MET A 22 18.96 10.22 -21.87
C MET A 22 18.08 9.20 -21.16
N ILE A 23 18.64 8.57 -20.13
CA ILE A 23 17.93 7.66 -19.23
C ILE A 23 18.10 8.21 -17.81
N THR A 24 17.00 8.33 -17.08
CA THR A 24 17.02 8.72 -15.67
C THR A 24 16.47 7.59 -14.82
N VAL A 25 17.30 7.00 -13.98
CA VAL A 25 16.88 6.01 -12.99
C VAL A 25 16.63 6.72 -11.66
N VAL A 26 15.38 6.68 -11.19
CA VAL A 26 14.96 7.23 -9.91
C VAL A 26 14.87 6.10 -8.89
N TYR A 27 15.57 6.23 -7.76
CA TYR A 27 15.57 5.21 -6.70
C TYR A 27 15.64 5.84 -5.30
N GLY A 28 15.09 5.15 -4.31
CA GLY A 28 15.07 5.63 -2.92
C GLY A 28 14.37 4.66 -1.96
N PRO A 29 14.62 4.78 -0.65
CA PRO A 29 13.96 3.98 0.39
C PRO A 29 12.47 4.33 0.56
N ASP A 30 12.07 5.57 0.24
CA ASP A 30 10.69 6.03 0.35
C ASP A 30 10.32 6.97 -0.81
N LEU A 31 9.08 7.50 -0.82
CA LEU A 31 8.53 8.31 -1.91
C LEU A 31 9.13 9.72 -1.98
N VAL A 32 9.73 10.18 -0.89
CA VAL A 32 10.22 11.55 -0.71
C VAL A 32 11.75 11.60 -0.85
N ASN A 33 12.44 10.66 -0.23
CA ASN A 33 13.90 10.55 -0.21
C ASN A 33 14.37 9.77 -1.45
N ILE A 34 14.40 10.45 -2.59
CA ILE A 34 14.81 9.88 -3.89
C ILE A 34 16.17 10.39 -4.35
N SER A 35 16.82 9.60 -5.18
CA SER A 35 18.09 9.90 -5.84
C SER A 35 17.97 9.64 -7.34
N TYR A 36 18.71 10.41 -8.13
CA TYR A 36 18.68 10.35 -9.58
C TYR A 36 20.02 9.84 -10.11
N LEU A 37 19.98 8.84 -10.98
CA LEU A 37 21.11 8.39 -11.77
C LEU A 37 20.81 8.70 -13.24
N ASN A 38 21.53 9.68 -13.79
CA ASN A 38 21.38 10.12 -15.17
C ASN A 38 22.45 9.45 -16.04
N LEU A 39 22.00 8.73 -17.07
CA LEU A 39 22.84 8.02 -18.03
C LEU A 39 22.53 8.54 -19.44
N VAL A 40 23.52 8.47 -20.33
CA VAL A 40 23.33 8.79 -21.75
C VAL A 40 23.78 7.60 -22.57
N ALA A 41 22.84 7.02 -23.32
CA ALA A 41 23.12 5.92 -24.23
C ALA A 41 23.80 6.43 -25.50
N PHE A 42 24.55 5.55 -26.16
CA PHE A 42 25.13 5.86 -27.47
C PHE A 42 24.06 5.93 -28.57
N GLN A 43 23.00 5.11 -28.46
CA GLN A 43 21.92 5.00 -29.42
C GLN A 43 20.55 5.15 -28.74
N GLU A 44 19.55 5.61 -29.47
CA GLU A 44 18.18 5.88 -28.97
C GLU A 44 17.40 4.60 -28.63
N ASP A 45 17.55 3.56 -29.44
CA ASP A 45 16.96 2.23 -29.22
C ASP A 45 17.46 1.61 -27.91
N ILE A 46 18.76 1.71 -27.62
CA ILE A 46 19.35 1.25 -26.36
C ILE A 46 18.74 2.01 -25.17
N ALA A 47 18.57 3.34 -25.28
CA ALA A 47 17.98 4.12 -24.19
C ALA A 47 16.56 3.67 -23.88
N LYS A 48 15.76 3.42 -24.93
CA LYS A 48 14.40 2.92 -24.80
C LYS A 48 14.35 1.52 -24.20
N GLU A 49 15.11 0.58 -24.73
CA GLU A 49 15.17 -0.80 -24.22
C GLU A 49 15.55 -0.84 -22.75
N TRP A 50 16.59 -0.09 -22.35
CA TRP A 50 16.99 0.00 -20.94
C TRP A 50 15.91 0.60 -20.05
N SER A 51 15.22 1.65 -20.50
CA SER A 51 14.13 2.25 -19.74
C SER A 51 12.99 1.27 -19.53
N ASP A 52 12.58 0.54 -20.57
CA ASP A 52 11.44 -0.37 -20.53
C ASP A 52 11.77 -1.63 -19.69
N GLU A 53 12.92 -2.27 -19.94
CA GLU A 53 13.30 -3.52 -19.28
C GLU A 53 13.69 -3.33 -17.81
N VAL A 54 14.44 -2.27 -17.47
CA VAL A 54 14.78 -2.00 -16.06
C VAL A 54 13.53 -1.68 -15.26
N PHE A 55 12.57 -0.96 -15.86
CA PHE A 55 11.30 -0.66 -15.21
C PHE A 55 10.45 -1.92 -15.01
N SER A 56 10.36 -2.78 -16.01
CA SER A 56 9.69 -4.09 -15.92
C SER A 56 10.28 -4.95 -14.80
N LEU A 57 11.60 -5.06 -14.71
CA LEU A 57 12.29 -5.80 -13.65
C LEU A 57 12.07 -5.19 -12.26
N ALA A 58 12.09 -3.86 -12.14
CA ALA A 58 11.89 -3.17 -10.86
C ALA A 58 10.45 -3.29 -10.34
N THR A 59 9.47 -3.37 -11.24
CA THR A 59 8.04 -3.45 -10.92
C THR A 59 7.50 -4.88 -10.87
N ASN A 60 8.31 -5.88 -11.26
CA ASN A 60 7.94 -7.29 -11.24
C ASN A 60 7.53 -7.75 -9.83
N LEU A 61 6.27 -8.17 -9.69
CA LEU A 61 5.69 -8.53 -8.39
C LEU A 61 6.24 -9.84 -7.82
N LEU A 62 6.57 -10.81 -8.68
CA LEU A 62 7.19 -12.07 -8.27
C LEU A 62 8.61 -11.84 -7.74
N ALA A 63 9.39 -10.97 -8.39
CA ALA A 63 10.71 -10.56 -7.93
C ALA A 63 10.67 -9.83 -6.57
N GLN A 64 9.56 -9.17 -6.25
CA GLN A 64 9.36 -8.55 -4.93
C GLN A 64 8.90 -9.54 -3.86
N ASN A 65 8.33 -10.68 -4.27
CA ASN A 65 7.79 -11.75 -3.42
C ASN A 65 8.58 -13.06 -3.56
N MET A 66 9.88 -12.96 -3.83
CA MET A 66 10.77 -14.12 -3.99
C MET A 66 10.81 -15.02 -2.75
N SER A 67 11.22 -16.27 -2.98
CA SER A 67 11.49 -17.23 -1.92
C SER A 67 12.66 -16.77 -1.04
N ARG A 68 12.78 -17.39 0.15
CA ARG A 68 13.89 -17.12 1.06
C ARG A 68 15.23 -17.47 0.42
N ASP A 69 15.31 -18.60 -0.29
CA ASP A 69 16.54 -19.06 -0.96
C ASP A 69 16.98 -18.04 -2.04
N ALA A 70 16.04 -17.51 -2.83
CA ALA A 70 16.32 -16.48 -3.83
C ALA A 70 16.82 -15.14 -3.22
N PHE A 71 16.31 -14.75 -2.05
CA PHE A 71 16.85 -13.59 -1.32
C PHE A 71 18.28 -13.81 -0.80
N LEU A 72 18.61 -15.04 -0.37
CA LEU A 72 19.96 -15.42 0.01
C LEU A 72 20.89 -15.46 -1.21
N GLU A 73 20.41 -15.95 -2.35
CA GLU A 73 21.13 -15.90 -3.62
C GLU A 73 21.38 -14.45 -4.07
N LYS A 74 20.41 -13.55 -3.92
CA LYS A 74 20.60 -12.12 -4.18
C LYS A 74 21.72 -11.52 -3.33
N ALA A 75 21.83 -11.93 -2.06
CA ALA A 75 22.91 -11.53 -1.17
C ALA A 75 24.27 -12.08 -1.63
N TYR A 76 24.32 -13.35 -2.06
CA TYR A 76 25.49 -13.98 -2.66
C TYR A 76 25.96 -13.27 -3.95
N THR A 77 25.04 -13.04 -4.90
CA THR A 77 25.33 -12.35 -6.16
C THR A 77 25.88 -10.95 -5.92
N LYS A 78 25.35 -10.22 -4.92
CA LYS A 78 25.91 -8.92 -4.52
C LYS A 78 27.37 -9.02 -4.08
N LEU A 79 27.75 -10.05 -3.33
CA LEU A 79 29.16 -10.27 -2.93
C LEU A 79 30.04 -10.59 -4.14
N LYS A 80 29.54 -11.41 -5.06
CA LYS A 80 30.25 -11.82 -6.30
C LYS A 80 30.44 -10.69 -7.31
N LEU A 81 29.56 -9.68 -7.31
CA LEU A 81 29.69 -8.50 -8.17
C LEU A 81 30.58 -7.41 -7.56
N GLN A 82 30.71 -7.36 -6.23
CA GLN A 82 31.53 -6.35 -5.54
C GLN A 82 32.98 -6.82 -5.33
N VAL A 83 33.73 -6.95 -6.44
CA VAL A 83 35.11 -7.44 -6.45
C VAL A 83 36.18 -6.37 -6.57
N THR A 84 37.43 -6.72 -6.21
CA THR A 84 38.62 -5.92 -6.50
C THR A 84 38.95 -5.93 -8.00
N PRO A 85 39.83 -5.05 -8.49
CA PRO A 85 40.30 -5.07 -9.89
C PRO A 85 40.89 -6.41 -10.32
N GLU A 86 41.42 -7.19 -9.38
CA GLU A 86 41.97 -8.54 -9.60
C GLU A 86 40.88 -9.62 -9.60
N GLY A 87 39.59 -9.24 -9.54
CA GLY A 87 38.46 -10.17 -9.58
C GLY A 87 38.24 -10.94 -8.27
N ARG A 88 38.77 -10.47 -7.13
CA ARG A 88 38.64 -11.15 -5.82
C ARG A 88 37.54 -10.52 -4.95
N ILE A 89 36.85 -11.32 -4.16
CA ILE A 89 35.80 -10.88 -3.22
C ILE A 89 36.47 -10.34 -1.95
N PRO A 90 36.34 -9.04 -1.62
CA PRO A 90 36.91 -8.48 -0.39
C PRO A 90 36.15 -8.98 0.84
N LEU A 91 36.84 -9.53 1.83
CA LEU A 91 36.21 -10.01 3.07
C LEU A 91 35.55 -8.90 3.87
N LYS A 92 36.04 -7.66 3.78
CA LYS A 92 35.35 -6.46 4.32
C LYS A 92 33.89 -6.35 3.88
N ASN A 93 33.54 -6.83 2.69
CA ASN A 93 32.17 -6.80 2.18
C ASN A 93 31.29 -7.87 2.86
N ILE A 94 31.83 -9.07 3.11
CA ILE A 94 31.17 -10.13 3.89
C ILE A 94 30.92 -9.65 5.32
N TYR A 95 31.94 -9.10 5.98
CA TYR A 95 31.80 -8.53 7.34
C TYR A 95 30.81 -7.35 7.41
N ARG A 96 30.67 -6.59 6.32
CA ARG A 96 29.69 -5.50 6.25
C ARG A 96 28.27 -6.04 6.08
N LEU A 97 28.12 -7.10 5.29
CA LEU A 97 26.81 -7.72 5.03
C LEU A 97 26.28 -8.48 6.25
N PHE A 98 27.16 -9.09 7.04
CA PHE A 98 26.83 -9.83 8.26
C PHE A 98 27.47 -9.19 9.50
N SER A 99 27.22 -7.89 9.71
CA SER A 99 27.93 -7.09 10.72
C SER A 99 27.51 -7.37 12.17
N ALA A 100 26.39 -8.05 12.38
CA ALA A 100 25.78 -8.28 13.68
C ALA A 100 26.71 -9.00 14.66
N ASP A 101 27.45 -10.03 14.20
CA ASP A 101 28.44 -10.74 15.02
C ASP A 101 29.67 -11.14 14.20
N ARG A 102 30.72 -10.32 14.29
CA ARG A 102 31.96 -10.49 13.50
C ARG A 102 32.69 -11.79 13.83
N LYS A 103 32.73 -12.18 15.10
CA LYS A 103 33.41 -13.42 15.52
C LYS A 103 32.73 -14.63 14.89
N ARG A 104 31.40 -14.60 14.82
CA ARG A 104 30.64 -15.67 14.18
C ARG A 104 30.91 -15.77 12.67
N VAL A 105 31.12 -14.63 12.00
CA VAL A 105 31.55 -14.60 10.59
C VAL A 105 32.95 -15.19 10.44
N GLU A 106 33.90 -14.83 11.30
CA GLU A 106 35.26 -15.40 11.32
C GLU A 106 35.21 -16.93 11.42
N THR A 107 34.50 -17.46 12.42
CA THR A 107 34.35 -18.91 12.63
C THR A 107 33.66 -19.60 11.46
N ALA A 108 32.65 -18.98 10.86
CA ALA A 108 31.95 -19.55 9.70
C ALA A 108 32.83 -19.63 8.45
N LEU A 109 33.71 -18.64 8.24
CA LEU A 109 34.69 -18.66 7.14
C LEU A 109 35.76 -19.73 7.35
N GLU A 110 36.28 -19.85 8.57
CA GLU A 110 37.27 -20.87 8.94
C GLU A 110 36.71 -22.28 8.76
N ALA A 111 35.45 -22.52 9.13
CA ALA A 111 34.75 -23.78 8.90
C ALA A 111 34.63 -24.15 7.41
N CYS A 112 34.69 -23.16 6.51
CA CYS A 112 34.69 -23.35 5.06
C CYS A 112 36.10 -23.46 4.46
N ASN A 113 37.16 -23.46 5.27
CA ASN A 113 38.55 -23.36 4.84
C ASN A 113 38.85 -22.09 4.00
N LEU A 114 38.15 -20.99 4.30
CA LEU A 114 38.35 -19.70 3.64
C LEU A 114 39.17 -18.75 4.53
N PRO A 115 39.88 -17.77 3.95
CA PRO A 115 40.53 -16.71 4.72
C PRO A 115 39.53 -15.97 5.61
N SER A 116 39.90 -15.70 6.87
CA SER A 116 39.01 -15.07 7.86
C SER A 116 39.40 -13.62 8.20
N SER A 117 40.62 -13.16 7.88
CA SER A 117 41.02 -11.78 8.18
C SER A 117 40.23 -10.77 7.34
N ARG A 118 39.78 -9.68 7.98
CA ARG A 118 38.93 -8.65 7.36
C ARG A 118 39.53 -8.01 6.11
N ASN A 119 40.85 -7.92 6.03
CA ASN A 119 41.56 -7.27 4.93
C ASN A 119 41.91 -8.25 3.79
N ASP A 120 41.62 -9.54 3.95
CA ASP A 120 41.89 -10.55 2.93
C ASP A 120 40.83 -10.50 1.83
N SER A 121 41.03 -11.33 0.80
CA SER A 121 40.07 -11.50 -0.29
C SER A 121 40.05 -12.95 -0.77
N ILE A 122 38.89 -13.37 -1.26
CA ILE A 122 38.63 -14.75 -1.72
C ILE A 122 38.55 -14.75 -3.26
N PRO A 123 39.23 -15.67 -3.96
CA PRO A 123 38.99 -15.88 -5.39
C PRO A 123 37.53 -16.20 -5.65
N GLN A 124 36.96 -15.65 -6.72
CA GLN A 124 35.55 -15.85 -7.02
C GLN A 124 35.16 -17.32 -7.20
N ASP A 125 36.04 -18.14 -7.73
CA ASP A 125 35.81 -19.56 -8.01
C ASP A 125 35.79 -20.40 -6.74
N ASP A 126 36.46 -19.94 -5.68
CA ASP A 126 36.52 -20.63 -4.38
C ASP A 126 35.25 -20.38 -3.55
N PHE A 127 34.50 -19.32 -3.85
CA PHE A 127 33.25 -18.97 -3.17
C PHE A 127 32.04 -19.41 -3.98
N THR A 128 31.87 -20.72 -4.16
CA THR A 128 30.75 -21.32 -4.90
C THR A 128 29.42 -21.23 -4.12
N PRO A 129 28.25 -21.45 -4.76
CA PRO A 129 26.97 -21.50 -4.06
C PRO A 129 26.92 -22.53 -2.92
N ASP A 130 27.54 -23.70 -3.11
CA ASP A 130 27.60 -24.73 -2.07
C ASP A 130 28.46 -24.29 -0.89
N VAL A 131 29.61 -23.66 -1.15
CA VAL A 131 30.46 -23.08 -0.09
C VAL A 131 29.72 -21.97 0.65
N TYR A 132 28.97 -21.13 -0.06
CA TYR A 132 28.15 -20.09 0.55
C TYR A 132 27.06 -20.67 1.46
N ARG A 133 26.42 -21.78 1.08
CA ARG A 133 25.46 -22.50 1.93
C ARG A 133 26.12 -23.06 3.19
N VAL A 134 27.27 -23.70 3.07
CA VAL A 134 28.03 -24.19 4.24
C VAL A 134 28.41 -23.02 5.15
N PHE A 135 28.83 -21.89 4.59
CA PHE A 135 29.09 -20.67 5.34
C PHE A 135 27.83 -20.19 6.09
N LEU A 136 26.66 -20.13 5.44
CA LEU A 136 25.41 -19.73 6.08
C LEU A 136 24.97 -20.72 7.17
N ASN A 137 25.13 -22.02 6.97
CA ASN A 137 24.78 -23.04 7.97
C ASN A 137 25.64 -22.94 9.23
N ASN A 138 26.91 -22.51 9.11
CA ASN A 138 27.78 -22.23 10.25
C ASN A 138 27.51 -20.85 10.87
N LEU A 139 27.17 -19.85 10.05
CA LEU A 139 26.86 -18.50 10.51
C LEU A 139 25.48 -18.40 11.19
N CYS A 140 24.50 -19.18 10.75
CA CYS A 140 23.11 -19.12 11.20
C CYS A 140 22.54 -20.55 11.41
N PRO A 141 23.08 -21.36 12.34
CA PRO A 141 22.53 -22.67 12.69
C PRO A 141 21.04 -22.61 13.06
N ARG A 142 20.31 -23.68 12.71
CA ARG A 142 18.85 -23.80 12.73
C ARG A 142 18.34 -25.03 13.52
N PRO A 143 18.61 -25.11 14.84
CA PRO A 143 18.23 -26.26 15.66
C PRO A 143 16.71 -26.54 15.69
N GLU A 144 15.89 -25.53 15.49
CA GLU A 144 14.43 -25.68 15.41
C GLU A 144 13.99 -26.49 14.18
N ILE A 145 14.73 -26.42 13.07
CA ILE A 145 14.41 -27.21 11.88
C ILE A 145 14.79 -28.67 12.12
N ASP A 146 15.91 -28.93 12.81
CA ASP A 146 16.29 -30.29 13.20
C ASP A 146 15.21 -30.94 14.07
N HIS A 147 14.61 -30.17 14.99
CA HIS A 147 13.49 -30.63 15.82
C HIS A 147 12.26 -30.96 14.97
N ILE A 148 11.84 -30.06 14.07
CA ILE A 148 10.70 -30.27 13.17
C ILE A 148 10.94 -31.51 12.30
N PHE A 149 12.12 -31.63 11.69
CA PHE A 149 12.49 -32.78 10.87
C PHE A 149 12.41 -34.09 11.65
N SER A 150 12.85 -34.09 12.91
CA SER A 150 12.80 -35.26 13.78
C SER A 150 11.38 -35.64 14.21
N GLU A 151 10.45 -34.69 14.24
CA GLU A 151 9.03 -34.91 14.55
C GLU A 151 8.32 -35.69 13.44
N PHE A 152 8.61 -35.36 12.18
CA PHE A 152 8.06 -36.05 10.99
C PHE A 152 8.88 -37.27 10.57
N GLY A 153 10.12 -37.37 11.02
CA GLY A 153 11.04 -38.47 10.74
C GLY A 153 10.89 -39.65 11.69
N ALA A 154 11.45 -40.79 11.29
CA ALA A 154 11.64 -41.87 12.25
C ALA A 154 12.78 -41.48 13.20
N LYS A 155 12.58 -41.63 14.53
CA LYS A 155 13.51 -41.23 15.62
C LYS A 155 14.98 -41.67 15.48
N SER A 156 15.33 -42.49 14.50
CA SER A 156 16.67 -43.03 14.27
C SER A 156 17.16 -42.94 12.81
N LYS A 157 16.42 -42.31 11.89
CA LYS A 157 16.80 -42.22 10.47
C LYS A 157 17.20 -40.80 10.09
N PRO A 158 18.31 -40.60 9.34
CA PRO A 158 18.77 -39.26 8.93
C PRO A 158 18.05 -38.72 7.68
N TYR A 159 16.84 -39.22 7.38
CA TYR A 159 16.07 -38.86 6.19
C TYR A 159 14.56 -39.01 6.43
N LEU A 160 13.75 -38.24 5.68
CA LEU A 160 12.32 -38.50 5.47
C LEU A 160 12.13 -39.27 4.17
N THR A 161 11.15 -40.17 4.15
CA THR A 161 10.70 -40.86 2.92
C THR A 161 9.74 -39.98 2.11
N VAL A 162 9.51 -40.32 0.84
CA VAL A 162 8.51 -39.64 -0.01
C VAL A 162 7.14 -39.60 0.68
N ASP A 163 6.72 -40.69 1.32
CA ASP A 163 5.41 -40.78 1.95
C ASP A 163 5.31 -39.84 3.16
N GLN A 164 6.36 -39.77 3.98
CA GLN A 164 6.43 -38.82 5.11
C GLN A 164 6.47 -37.37 4.64
N MET A 165 7.19 -37.08 3.57
CA MET A 165 7.21 -35.74 2.97
C MET A 165 5.85 -35.38 2.37
N MET A 166 5.17 -36.33 1.73
CA MET A 166 3.82 -36.16 1.20
C MET A 166 2.81 -35.89 2.33
N GLU A 167 2.91 -36.61 3.44
CA GLU A 167 2.10 -36.38 4.64
C GLU A 167 2.35 -34.98 5.21
N PHE A 168 3.61 -34.58 5.35
CA PHE A 168 3.99 -33.23 5.79
C PHE A 168 3.35 -32.15 4.89
N ILE A 169 3.49 -32.26 3.57
CA ILE A 169 2.95 -31.26 2.64
C ILE A 169 1.42 -31.23 2.71
N ASN A 170 0.76 -32.38 2.61
CA ASN A 170 -0.70 -32.44 2.47
C ASN A 170 -1.46 -32.21 3.79
N PHE A 171 -0.85 -32.43 4.95
CA PHE A 171 -1.52 -32.24 6.25
C PHE A 171 -1.00 -31.05 7.05
N LYS A 172 0.27 -30.64 6.91
CA LYS A 172 0.83 -29.51 7.67
C LYS A 172 0.95 -28.23 6.86
N GLN A 173 1.27 -28.32 5.56
CA GLN A 173 1.46 -27.15 4.69
C GLN A 173 0.21 -26.80 3.85
N ARG A 174 -0.79 -27.69 3.80
CA ARG A 174 -1.98 -27.48 2.97
C ARG A 174 -3.00 -26.61 3.69
N ASP A 175 -3.58 -25.66 2.96
CA ASP A 175 -4.71 -24.88 3.44
C ASP A 175 -6.00 -25.72 3.44
N PRO A 176 -6.60 -26.01 4.61
CA PRO A 176 -7.81 -26.83 4.70
C PRO A 176 -9.04 -26.11 4.11
N ARG A 177 -8.99 -24.79 3.92
CA ARG A 177 -10.09 -24.01 3.30
C ARG A 177 -10.16 -24.21 1.80
N LEU A 178 -9.10 -24.73 1.17
CA LEU A 178 -9.05 -24.93 -0.28
C LEU A 178 -9.81 -26.18 -0.69
N ASN A 179 -10.66 -26.02 -1.70
CA ASN A 179 -11.39 -27.12 -2.32
C ASN A 179 -10.43 -28.15 -2.92
N GLU A 180 -10.60 -29.43 -2.56
CA GLU A 180 -9.71 -30.53 -2.99
C GLU A 180 -9.80 -30.87 -4.48
N ILE A 181 -10.86 -30.48 -5.17
CA ILE A 181 -11.00 -30.70 -6.62
C ILE A 181 -10.22 -29.62 -7.39
N LEU A 182 -10.35 -28.36 -6.96
CA LEU A 182 -9.63 -27.23 -7.58
C LEU A 182 -8.14 -27.23 -7.21
N TYR A 183 -7.82 -27.65 -5.98
CA TYR A 183 -6.47 -27.71 -5.43
C TYR A 183 -6.20 -29.12 -4.87
N PRO A 184 -5.95 -30.09 -5.76
CA PRO A 184 -5.74 -31.47 -5.36
C PRO A 184 -4.49 -31.62 -4.47
N PRO A 185 -4.53 -32.53 -3.48
CA PRO A 185 -3.34 -32.86 -2.70
C PRO A 185 -2.25 -33.43 -3.62
N LEU A 186 -0.99 -33.22 -3.23
CA LEU A 186 0.14 -33.71 -4.00
C LEU A 186 0.20 -35.24 -3.97
N LYS A 187 0.45 -35.81 -5.14
CA LYS A 187 0.66 -37.25 -5.32
C LYS A 187 2.13 -37.62 -5.11
N GLN A 188 2.37 -38.91 -4.88
CA GLN A 188 3.70 -39.45 -4.63
C GLN A 188 4.70 -39.08 -5.75
N GLU A 189 4.29 -39.11 -7.03
CA GLU A 189 5.19 -38.75 -8.15
C GLU A 189 5.60 -37.27 -8.11
N GLN A 190 4.69 -36.38 -7.70
CA GLN A 190 4.97 -34.95 -7.60
C GLN A 190 5.89 -34.64 -6.41
N VAL A 191 5.70 -35.34 -5.29
CA VAL A 191 6.58 -35.21 -4.13
C VAL A 191 7.97 -35.76 -4.44
N GLN A 192 8.08 -36.83 -5.22
CA GLN A 192 9.37 -37.34 -5.71
C GLN A 192 10.12 -36.28 -6.55
N GLN A 193 9.43 -35.54 -7.42
CA GLN A 193 10.03 -34.44 -8.19
C GLN A 193 10.53 -33.30 -7.28
N LEU A 194 9.80 -32.99 -6.20
CA LEU A 194 10.26 -32.01 -5.21
C LEU A 194 11.52 -32.50 -4.48
N ILE A 195 11.58 -33.77 -4.11
CA ILE A 195 12.77 -34.36 -3.50
C ILE A 195 13.95 -34.28 -4.47
N GLU A 196 13.76 -34.61 -5.75
CA GLU A 196 14.80 -34.49 -6.78
C GLU A 196 15.28 -33.05 -7.00
N LYS A 197 14.39 -32.06 -6.85
CA LYS A 197 14.72 -30.63 -6.94
C LYS A 197 15.54 -30.14 -5.74
N TYR A 198 15.16 -30.56 -4.53
CA TYR A 198 15.66 -29.98 -3.29
C TYR A 198 16.78 -30.76 -2.60
N GLU A 199 16.83 -32.08 -2.76
CA GLU A 199 17.82 -32.92 -2.10
C GLU A 199 19.22 -32.79 -2.76
N PRO A 200 20.25 -32.32 -2.04
CA PRO A 200 21.61 -32.23 -2.60
C PRO A 200 22.22 -33.59 -2.94
N ASN A 201 21.94 -34.63 -2.16
CA ASN A 201 22.52 -35.95 -2.38
C ASN A 201 21.68 -36.74 -3.39
N SER A 202 22.14 -36.80 -4.64
CA SER A 202 21.44 -37.51 -5.71
C SER A 202 21.17 -39.00 -5.42
N ASN A 203 21.94 -39.65 -4.55
CA ASN A 203 21.68 -41.03 -4.14
C ASN A 203 20.50 -41.17 -3.19
N LEU A 204 20.28 -40.17 -2.31
CA LEU A 204 19.09 -40.11 -1.45
C LEU A 204 17.87 -39.74 -2.29
N ALA A 205 18.00 -38.74 -3.17
CA ALA A 205 16.92 -38.31 -4.06
C ALA A 205 16.35 -39.47 -4.89
N LYS A 206 17.21 -40.27 -5.52
CA LYS A 206 16.82 -41.46 -6.31
C LYS A 206 16.12 -42.55 -5.50
N LYS A 207 16.31 -42.57 -4.17
CA LYS A 207 15.65 -43.51 -3.26
C LYS A 207 14.36 -42.94 -2.67
N GLY A 208 13.95 -41.74 -3.09
CA GLY A 208 12.82 -41.03 -2.50
C GLY A 208 13.08 -40.66 -1.04
N GLN A 209 14.29 -40.20 -0.75
CA GLN A 209 14.72 -39.81 0.58
C GLN A 209 15.21 -38.36 0.57
N ILE A 210 14.75 -37.57 1.55
CA ILE A 210 15.17 -36.18 1.73
C ILE A 210 15.85 -36.01 3.09
N SER A 211 17.02 -35.40 3.08
CA SER A 211 17.83 -35.07 4.26
C SER A 211 17.33 -33.79 4.94
N VAL A 212 17.88 -33.47 6.12
CA VAL A 212 17.65 -32.16 6.78
C VAL A 212 18.02 -31.00 5.86
N ASP A 213 19.13 -31.10 5.10
CA ASP A 213 19.54 -30.03 4.18
C ASP A 213 18.53 -29.88 3.04
N GLY A 214 18.11 -30.99 2.42
CA GLY A 214 17.05 -30.97 1.41
C GLY A 214 15.74 -30.39 1.94
N PHE A 215 15.34 -30.75 3.16
CA PHE A 215 14.13 -30.24 3.80
C PHE A 215 14.22 -28.74 4.12
N MET A 216 15.36 -28.26 4.60
CA MET A 216 15.63 -26.82 4.77
C MET A 216 15.48 -26.07 3.45
N ARG A 217 16.02 -26.61 2.36
CA ARG A 217 15.92 -26.00 1.03
C ARG A 217 14.47 -25.94 0.52
N TYR A 218 13.68 -26.99 0.76
CA TYR A 218 12.24 -26.97 0.48
C TYR A 218 11.54 -25.87 1.26
N LEU A 219 11.79 -25.76 2.57
CA LEU A 219 11.15 -24.75 3.41
C LEU A 219 11.45 -23.32 2.95
N SER A 220 12.69 -23.06 2.48
CA SER A 220 13.12 -21.77 1.93
C SER A 220 12.80 -21.57 0.44
N GLY A 221 12.28 -22.60 -0.22
CA GLY A 221 12.06 -22.65 -1.66
C GLY A 221 10.79 -21.94 -2.12
N GLU A 222 10.57 -21.92 -3.43
CA GLU A 222 9.47 -21.19 -4.08
C GLU A 222 8.10 -21.84 -3.86
N GLU A 223 8.05 -23.18 -3.79
CA GLU A 223 6.81 -23.94 -3.58
C GLU A 223 6.22 -23.73 -2.19
N ASN A 224 7.03 -23.25 -1.24
CA ASN A 224 6.66 -23.05 0.16
C ASN A 224 6.49 -21.56 0.55
N GLY A 225 6.20 -20.68 -0.41
CA GLY A 225 5.87 -19.27 -0.13
C GLY A 225 4.61 -19.12 0.74
N VAL A 226 4.62 -18.16 1.67
CA VAL A 226 3.50 -17.88 2.61
C VAL A 226 2.24 -17.33 1.94
N VAL A 227 2.40 -16.70 0.77
CA VAL A 227 1.32 -16.23 -0.10
C VAL A 227 1.51 -16.92 -1.45
N PRO A 228 0.46 -17.56 -2.01
CA PRO A 228 0.56 -18.19 -3.31
C PRO A 228 0.62 -17.11 -4.42
N PRO A 229 1.44 -17.29 -5.48
CA PRO A 229 1.64 -16.28 -6.52
C PRO A 229 0.35 -15.79 -7.19
N GLU A 230 -0.64 -16.67 -7.34
CA GLU A 230 -1.92 -16.35 -7.95
C GLU A 230 -2.68 -15.28 -7.17
N LYS A 231 -2.48 -15.18 -5.84
CA LYS A 231 -3.12 -14.16 -4.99
C LYS A 231 -2.47 -12.78 -5.15
N LEU A 232 -1.23 -12.72 -5.63
CA LEU A 232 -0.53 -11.49 -5.93
C LEU A 232 -0.91 -10.96 -7.32
N ASP A 233 -1.18 -11.85 -8.28
CA ASP A 233 -1.56 -11.50 -9.65
C ASP A 233 -2.95 -10.81 -9.74
N LEU A 234 -3.24 -10.22 -10.90
CA LEU A 234 -4.54 -9.63 -11.22
C LEU A 234 -5.60 -10.73 -11.39
N ASN A 235 -6.22 -11.12 -10.28
CA ASN A 235 -7.13 -12.27 -10.22
C ASN A 235 -8.56 -11.93 -9.77
N GLU A 236 -8.82 -10.69 -9.37
CA GLU A 236 -10.14 -10.27 -8.93
C GLU A 236 -10.99 -9.87 -10.13
N ASP A 237 -12.32 -10.01 -10.01
CA ASP A 237 -13.24 -9.57 -11.04
C ASP A 237 -13.18 -8.05 -11.16
N MET A 238 -12.71 -7.54 -12.30
CA MET A 238 -12.58 -6.11 -12.62
C MET A 238 -13.77 -5.55 -13.42
N SER A 239 -14.84 -6.35 -13.59
CA SER A 239 -16.06 -6.00 -14.35
C SER A 239 -17.23 -5.50 -13.48
N GLN A 240 -17.06 -5.45 -12.16
CA GLN A 240 -18.07 -4.90 -11.24
C GLN A 240 -18.11 -3.36 -11.32
N PRO A 241 -19.19 -2.70 -10.89
CA PRO A 241 -19.26 -1.24 -10.81
C PRO A 241 -18.12 -0.64 -9.97
N LEU A 242 -17.66 0.58 -10.30
CA LEU A 242 -16.57 1.25 -9.58
C LEU A 242 -16.81 1.37 -8.06
N SER A 243 -18.08 1.51 -7.63
CA SER A 243 -18.48 1.53 -6.22
C SER A 243 -18.16 0.25 -5.46
N HIS A 244 -17.92 -0.87 -6.15
CA HIS A 244 -17.65 -2.19 -5.58
C HIS A 244 -16.19 -2.44 -5.23
N TYR A 245 -15.29 -1.46 -5.41
CA TYR A 245 -13.85 -1.61 -5.14
C TYR A 245 -13.38 -0.64 -4.06
N PHE A 246 -12.43 -1.07 -3.25
CA PHE A 246 -11.53 -0.16 -2.54
C PHE A 246 -10.50 0.38 -3.54
N ILE A 247 -10.26 1.69 -3.49
CA ILE A 247 -9.44 2.43 -4.45
C ILE A 247 -8.30 3.10 -3.70
N ASN A 248 -7.06 2.79 -4.09
CA ASN A 248 -5.87 3.36 -3.48
C ASN A 248 -5.84 4.88 -3.71
N SER A 249 -5.85 5.66 -2.63
CA SER A 249 -6.17 7.10 -2.69
C SER A 249 -5.19 7.94 -1.87
N SER A 250 -4.72 9.03 -2.46
CA SER A 250 -3.81 10.00 -1.86
C SER A 250 -4.56 11.28 -1.49
N HIS A 251 -4.17 11.85 -0.34
CA HIS A 251 -4.58 13.17 0.14
C HIS A 251 -3.41 14.15 0.00
N ASN A 252 -3.71 15.39 -0.40
CA ASN A 252 -2.74 16.46 -0.64
C ASN A 252 -1.49 15.96 -1.35
N THR A 253 -1.68 15.29 -2.49
CA THR A 253 -0.66 14.51 -3.21
C THR A 253 0.61 15.30 -3.51
N TYR A 254 0.51 16.61 -3.65
CA TYR A 254 1.62 17.50 -3.94
C TYR A 254 2.61 17.67 -2.76
N LEU A 255 2.20 17.44 -1.51
CA LEU A 255 3.05 17.70 -0.34
C LEU A 255 4.07 16.60 -0.08
N THR A 256 5.30 17.00 0.27
CA THR A 256 6.39 16.07 0.62
C THR A 256 6.69 15.99 2.12
N ALA A 257 6.06 16.85 2.93
CA ALA A 257 6.27 16.91 4.38
C ALA A 257 4.97 17.32 5.12
N GLY A 258 5.08 18.20 6.12
CA GLY A 258 3.95 18.72 6.91
C GLY A 258 3.02 19.64 6.13
N GLN A 259 1.81 19.85 6.65
CA GLN A 259 0.73 20.59 5.99
C GLN A 259 0.94 22.12 6.00
N LEU A 260 1.68 22.68 6.97
CA LEU A 260 1.77 24.14 7.12
C LEU A 260 3.01 24.77 6.46
N ALA A 261 4.11 24.05 6.37
CA ALA A 261 5.40 24.55 5.89
C ALA A 261 6.20 23.50 5.10
N GLY A 262 5.51 22.51 4.54
CA GLY A 262 6.11 21.49 3.68
C GLY A 262 6.35 21.99 2.25
N ASN A 263 7.28 21.36 1.55
CA ASN A 263 7.46 21.61 0.12
C ASN A 263 6.38 20.89 -0.69
N SER A 264 5.94 21.53 -1.76
CA SER A 264 5.13 20.94 -2.82
C SER A 264 6.03 20.45 -3.94
N SER A 265 5.72 19.30 -4.55
CA SER A 265 6.54 18.69 -5.59
C SER A 265 5.69 18.03 -6.67
N VAL A 266 6.03 18.33 -7.93
CA VAL A 266 5.48 17.64 -9.12
C VAL A 266 5.86 16.16 -9.11
N GLU A 267 7.07 15.84 -8.64
CA GLU A 267 7.58 14.46 -8.60
C GLU A 267 6.75 13.55 -7.69
N MET A 268 6.10 14.12 -6.67
CA MET A 268 5.26 13.34 -5.76
C MET A 268 4.10 12.67 -6.50
N TYR A 269 3.53 13.32 -7.53
CA TYR A 269 2.50 12.70 -8.37
C TYR A 269 3.02 11.48 -9.13
N ARG A 270 4.25 11.56 -9.71
CA ARG A 270 4.88 10.42 -10.37
C ARG A 270 5.05 9.26 -9.40
N GLN A 271 5.64 9.54 -8.24
CA GLN A 271 5.93 8.54 -7.21
C GLN A 271 4.66 7.86 -6.68
N VAL A 272 3.60 8.63 -6.41
CA VAL A 272 2.30 8.12 -5.95
C VAL A 272 1.63 7.25 -7.02
N LEU A 273 1.59 7.69 -8.28
CA LEU A 273 0.99 6.90 -9.36
C LEU A 273 1.76 5.61 -9.63
N LEU A 274 3.09 5.66 -9.65
CA LEU A 274 3.97 4.49 -9.81
C LEU A 274 3.79 3.47 -8.68
N SER A 275 3.41 3.90 -7.48
CA SER A 275 3.08 3.00 -6.37
C SER A 275 1.74 2.25 -6.53
N GLY A 276 0.98 2.55 -7.59
CA GLY A 276 -0.34 1.96 -7.86
C GLY A 276 -1.50 2.78 -7.27
N CYS A 277 -1.28 4.01 -6.82
CA CYS A 277 -2.37 4.89 -6.38
C CYS A 277 -3.24 5.32 -7.57
N ARG A 278 -4.57 5.34 -7.40
CA ARG A 278 -5.57 5.57 -8.46
C ARG A 278 -6.48 6.77 -8.18
N CYS A 279 -6.34 7.44 -7.03
CA CYS A 279 -7.00 8.72 -6.77
C CYS A 279 -5.97 9.72 -6.22
N VAL A 280 -5.77 10.85 -6.89
CA VAL A 280 -4.82 11.90 -6.49
C VAL A 280 -5.54 13.24 -6.35
N GLU A 281 -5.02 14.10 -5.47
CA GLU A 281 -5.63 15.38 -5.11
C GLU A 281 -4.84 16.57 -5.66
N LEU A 282 -5.54 17.56 -6.19
CA LEU A 282 -4.99 18.77 -6.78
C LEU A 282 -5.69 20.00 -6.19
N ASP A 283 -5.01 20.70 -5.29
CA ASP A 283 -5.52 21.93 -4.67
C ASP A 283 -5.16 23.11 -5.55
N CYS A 284 -6.12 23.54 -6.37
CA CYS A 284 -5.87 24.49 -7.44
C CYS A 284 -6.13 25.92 -6.97
N TRP A 285 -5.12 26.77 -7.05
CA TRP A 285 -5.17 28.17 -6.63
C TRP A 285 -4.86 29.13 -7.77
N LYS A 286 -5.35 30.36 -7.64
CA LYS A 286 -5.13 31.42 -8.60
C LYS A 286 -3.64 31.79 -8.65
N GLY A 287 -3.07 31.75 -9.86
CA GLY A 287 -1.74 32.27 -10.12
C GLY A 287 -1.63 33.76 -9.85
N ARG A 288 -0.58 34.18 -9.13
CA ARG A 288 -0.30 35.58 -8.80
C ARG A 288 0.65 36.27 -9.78
N THR A 289 1.21 35.52 -10.73
CA THR A 289 2.16 36.04 -11.73
C THR A 289 1.46 36.80 -12.85
N ALA A 290 2.21 37.63 -13.57
CA ALA A 290 1.69 38.39 -14.73
C ALA A 290 1.15 37.51 -15.86
N GLU A 291 1.58 36.24 -15.91
CA GLU A 291 1.18 35.24 -16.90
C GLU A 291 -0.16 34.55 -16.55
N GLU A 292 -0.68 34.78 -15.34
CA GLU A 292 -1.94 34.20 -14.85
C GLU A 292 -1.99 32.67 -15.02
N GLU A 293 -0.92 31.98 -14.62
CA GLU A 293 -0.83 30.51 -14.65
C GLU A 293 -1.36 29.89 -13.35
N PRO A 294 -2.33 28.95 -13.40
CA PRO A 294 -2.85 28.31 -12.21
C PRO A 294 -1.76 27.48 -11.50
N VAL A 295 -1.80 27.48 -10.16
CA VAL A 295 -0.81 26.83 -9.31
C VAL A 295 -1.46 25.81 -8.39
N ILE A 296 -0.67 24.89 -7.85
CA ILE A 296 -1.07 23.95 -6.80
C ILE A 296 -0.28 24.25 -5.53
N THR A 297 -0.98 24.39 -4.41
CA THR A 297 -0.42 24.64 -3.07
C THR A 297 -1.48 24.40 -2.00
N HIS A 298 -1.06 24.31 -0.74
CA HIS A 298 -1.99 24.30 0.39
C HIS A 298 -2.29 25.75 0.81
N GLY A 299 -3.53 26.19 0.57
CA GLY A 299 -3.94 27.59 0.72
C GLY A 299 -3.70 28.17 2.10
N PHE A 300 -3.37 29.47 2.15
CA PHE A 300 -3.15 30.22 3.39
C PHE A 300 -2.08 29.63 4.33
N THR A 301 -1.17 28.82 3.79
CA THR A 301 -0.02 28.27 4.53
C THR A 301 1.32 28.76 3.97
N MET A 302 2.42 28.26 4.50
CA MET A 302 3.79 28.54 4.04
C MET A 302 4.32 27.46 3.08
N THR A 303 3.45 26.60 2.53
CA THR A 303 3.87 25.58 1.55
C THR A 303 4.28 26.21 0.22
N THR A 304 5.24 25.61 -0.47
CA THR A 304 5.67 26.11 -1.78
C THR A 304 4.60 25.88 -2.83
N GLU A 305 4.61 26.69 -3.89
CA GLU A 305 3.69 26.57 -5.03
C GLU A 305 4.36 25.78 -6.16
N ILE A 306 3.58 24.96 -6.89
CA ILE A 306 4.03 24.26 -8.10
C ILE A 306 3.07 24.56 -9.27
N SER A 307 3.56 24.44 -10.50
CA SER A 307 2.76 24.70 -11.71
C SER A 307 1.68 23.63 -11.88
N PHE A 308 0.43 24.05 -12.09
CA PHE A 308 -0.66 23.13 -12.43
C PHE A 308 -0.34 22.35 -13.72
N LYS A 309 0.21 23.03 -14.73
CA LYS A 309 0.55 22.42 -16.02
C LYS A 309 1.56 21.28 -15.87
N GLU A 310 2.63 21.51 -15.12
CA GLU A 310 3.68 20.49 -14.89
C GLU A 310 3.13 19.28 -14.13
N VAL A 311 2.18 19.50 -13.21
CA VAL A 311 1.48 18.40 -12.52
C VAL A 311 0.64 17.57 -13.49
N ILE A 312 -0.12 18.20 -14.38
CA ILE A 312 -0.90 17.48 -15.39
C ILE A 312 0.01 16.69 -16.33
N GLU A 313 1.15 17.25 -16.75
CA GLU A 313 2.18 16.53 -17.55
C GLU A 313 2.75 15.32 -16.80
N ALA A 314 3.08 15.48 -15.52
CA ALA A 314 3.59 14.39 -14.69
C ALA A 314 2.56 13.26 -14.47
N ILE A 315 1.28 13.63 -14.30
CA ILE A 315 0.19 12.66 -14.21
C ILE A 315 0.05 11.91 -15.54
N ALA A 316 0.03 12.61 -16.67
CA ALA A 316 -0.10 11.99 -17.99
C ALA A 316 1.03 10.99 -18.27
N GLU A 317 2.25 11.33 -17.86
CA GLU A 317 3.43 10.48 -18.03
C GLU A 317 3.34 9.16 -17.23
N CYS A 318 2.91 9.23 -15.96
CA CYS A 318 2.97 8.10 -15.03
C CYS A 318 1.64 7.39 -14.80
N ALA A 319 0.53 7.94 -15.28
CA ALA A 319 -0.83 7.46 -15.05
C ALA A 319 -0.96 5.94 -15.19
N PHE A 320 -0.50 5.40 -16.31
CA PHE A 320 -0.74 3.99 -16.66
C PHE A 320 0.52 3.14 -16.73
N LYS A 321 1.66 3.61 -16.19
CA LYS A 321 2.93 2.85 -16.21
C LYS A 321 2.87 1.55 -15.41
N THR A 322 2.18 1.54 -14.27
CA THR A 322 2.11 0.37 -13.38
C THR A 322 0.72 -0.24 -13.22
N SER A 323 -0.32 0.42 -13.76
CA SER A 323 -1.70 -0.07 -13.72
C SER A 323 -2.50 0.50 -14.88
N PRO A 324 -3.23 -0.33 -15.66
CA PRO A 324 -4.06 0.14 -16.77
C PRO A 324 -5.42 0.70 -16.32
N PHE A 325 -5.77 0.56 -15.04
CA PHE A 325 -7.08 0.92 -14.51
C PHE A 325 -7.24 2.42 -14.28
N PRO A 326 -8.50 2.93 -14.27
CA PRO A 326 -8.78 4.36 -14.29
C PRO A 326 -8.16 5.13 -13.13
N ILE A 327 -7.86 6.41 -13.37
CA ILE A 327 -7.38 7.37 -12.37
C ILE A 327 -8.44 8.43 -12.11
N LEU A 328 -8.61 8.78 -10.84
CA LEU A 328 -9.52 9.79 -10.34
C LEU A 328 -8.71 11.03 -9.91
N LEU A 329 -9.01 12.18 -10.52
CA LEU A 329 -8.40 13.46 -10.14
C LEU A 329 -9.38 14.21 -9.24
N SER A 330 -9.06 14.32 -7.96
CA SER A 330 -9.82 15.11 -6.98
C SER A 330 -9.35 16.55 -7.01
N PHE A 331 -10.10 17.42 -7.70
CA PHE A 331 -9.82 18.85 -7.71
C PHE A 331 -10.46 19.50 -6.48
N GLU A 332 -9.65 20.19 -5.69
CA GLU A 332 -10.10 21.19 -4.73
C GLU A 332 -9.90 22.56 -5.38
N ASN A 333 -10.96 23.11 -5.98
CA ASN A 333 -10.85 24.26 -6.87
C ASN A 333 -11.08 25.58 -6.14
N HIS A 334 -10.02 26.37 -5.95
CA HIS A 334 -10.04 27.74 -5.41
C HIS A 334 -9.80 28.81 -6.47
N VAL A 335 -9.74 28.43 -7.75
CA VAL A 335 -9.52 29.37 -8.85
C VAL A 335 -10.83 30.10 -9.16
N ASP A 336 -10.98 31.33 -8.68
CA ASP A 336 -12.17 32.16 -8.89
C ASP A 336 -12.22 32.83 -10.28
N SER A 337 -11.13 32.79 -11.05
CA SER A 337 -11.00 33.41 -12.37
C SER A 337 -11.48 32.47 -13.49
N PRO A 338 -12.52 32.85 -14.27
CA PRO A 338 -12.98 32.05 -15.40
C PRO A 338 -11.90 31.77 -16.44
N LYS A 339 -11.03 32.77 -16.68
CA LYS A 339 -9.91 32.64 -17.62
C LYS A 339 -8.91 31.57 -17.19
N GLN A 340 -8.59 31.49 -15.89
CA GLN A 340 -7.66 30.48 -15.38
C GLN A 340 -8.32 29.10 -15.31
N GLN A 341 -9.61 28.99 -14.94
CA GLN A 341 -10.32 27.72 -15.02
C GLN A 341 -10.43 27.19 -16.46
N ALA A 342 -10.64 28.06 -17.44
CA ALA A 342 -10.63 27.68 -18.86
C ALA A 342 -9.25 27.14 -19.28
N LYS A 343 -8.15 27.78 -18.85
CA LYS A 343 -6.79 27.25 -19.05
C LYS A 343 -6.59 25.88 -18.39
N MET A 344 -7.08 25.67 -17.17
CA MET A 344 -7.00 24.35 -16.51
C MET A 344 -7.71 23.27 -17.33
N ALA A 345 -8.93 23.56 -17.79
CA ALA A 345 -9.68 22.64 -18.63
C ALA A 345 -8.96 22.37 -19.97
N GLU A 346 -8.38 23.39 -20.59
CA GLU A 346 -7.59 23.26 -21.81
C GLU A 346 -6.34 22.39 -21.60
N TYR A 347 -5.60 22.59 -20.52
CA TYR A 347 -4.44 21.76 -20.17
C TYR A 347 -4.85 20.30 -19.97
N CYS A 348 -5.94 20.02 -19.26
CA CYS A 348 -6.44 18.65 -19.13
C CYS A 348 -6.78 18.05 -20.51
N ARG A 349 -7.48 18.77 -21.38
CA ARG A 349 -7.84 18.26 -22.73
C ARG A 349 -6.62 18.01 -23.59
N LEU A 350 -5.69 18.96 -23.64
CA LEU A 350 -4.53 18.90 -24.53
C LEU A 350 -3.49 17.86 -24.08
N ILE A 351 -3.22 17.78 -22.77
CA ILE A 351 -2.16 16.92 -22.24
C ILE A 351 -2.64 15.49 -22.07
N PHE A 352 -3.86 15.27 -21.55
CA PHE A 352 -4.39 13.90 -21.39
C PHE A 352 -4.95 13.33 -22.69
N GLY A 353 -5.39 14.17 -23.63
CA GLY A 353 -5.94 13.73 -24.91
C GLY A 353 -7.06 12.68 -24.73
N ASP A 354 -6.94 11.56 -25.44
CA ASP A 354 -7.93 10.47 -25.43
C ASP A 354 -8.06 9.75 -24.07
N ALA A 355 -7.08 9.92 -23.17
CA ALA A 355 -7.18 9.36 -21.83
C ALA A 355 -8.20 10.12 -20.97
N LEU A 356 -8.47 11.41 -21.24
CA LEU A 356 -9.47 12.16 -20.48
C LEU A 356 -10.88 11.72 -20.88
N LEU A 357 -11.64 11.23 -19.91
CA LEU A 357 -13.04 10.89 -20.12
C LEU A 357 -13.89 12.16 -20.05
N MET A 358 -14.30 12.68 -21.20
CA MET A 358 -15.16 13.85 -21.29
C MET A 358 -16.64 13.43 -21.25
N ASP A 359 -17.05 12.59 -22.19
CA ASP A 359 -18.45 12.16 -22.33
C ASP A 359 -18.74 10.85 -21.58
N PRO A 360 -19.96 10.69 -21.04
CA PRO A 360 -20.41 9.41 -20.51
C PRO A 360 -20.37 8.31 -21.59
N LEU A 361 -20.07 7.10 -21.15
CA LEU A 361 -20.15 5.90 -21.98
C LEU A 361 -21.61 5.59 -22.31
N GLU A 362 -21.90 5.19 -23.54
CA GLU A 362 -23.26 4.92 -24.01
C GLU A 362 -24.03 3.91 -23.14
N LYS A 363 -23.33 2.89 -22.62
CA LYS A 363 -23.89 1.85 -21.76
C LYS A 363 -24.29 2.36 -20.37
N TYR A 364 -23.72 3.47 -19.92
CA TYR A 364 -23.87 3.98 -18.57
C TYR A 364 -24.28 5.47 -18.60
N PRO A 365 -25.48 5.81 -19.09
CA PRO A 365 -25.95 7.19 -19.10
C PRO A 365 -26.08 7.74 -17.66
N LEU A 366 -25.95 9.06 -17.51
CA LEU A 366 -26.03 9.75 -16.20
C LEU A 366 -27.48 9.89 -15.72
N GLU A 367 -28.15 8.76 -15.52
CA GLU A 367 -29.55 8.66 -15.12
C GLU A 367 -29.71 7.95 -13.76
N PRO A 368 -30.79 8.24 -13.00
CA PRO A 368 -31.07 7.53 -11.76
C PRO A 368 -31.24 6.01 -11.98
N GLY A 369 -30.64 5.21 -11.11
CA GLY A 369 -30.70 3.74 -11.14
C GLY A 369 -29.66 3.07 -12.05
N VAL A 370 -28.92 3.83 -12.84
CA VAL A 370 -27.81 3.30 -13.66
C VAL A 370 -26.55 3.18 -12.80
N PRO A 371 -25.90 1.99 -12.74
CA PRO A 371 -24.69 1.80 -11.95
C PRO A 371 -23.49 2.51 -12.57
N LEU A 372 -22.43 2.70 -11.77
CA LEU A 372 -21.14 3.17 -12.29
C LEU A 372 -20.54 2.15 -13.28
N PRO A 373 -19.80 2.60 -14.31
CA PRO A 373 -19.00 1.72 -15.13
C PRO A 373 -17.97 0.95 -14.30
N SER A 374 -17.50 -0.17 -14.83
CA SER A 374 -16.46 -0.96 -14.18
C SER A 374 -15.06 -0.38 -14.39
N PRO A 375 -14.07 -0.72 -13.53
CA PRO A 375 -12.67 -0.41 -13.81
C PRO A 375 -12.22 -0.93 -15.19
N MET A 376 -12.75 -2.08 -15.64
CA MET A 376 -12.46 -2.64 -16.96
C MET A 376 -13.04 -1.80 -18.11
N ASP A 377 -14.26 -1.27 -17.96
CA ASP A 377 -14.88 -0.38 -18.97
C ASP A 377 -14.14 0.97 -19.08
N LEU A 378 -13.41 1.35 -18.02
CA LEU A 378 -12.70 2.63 -17.88
C LEU A 378 -11.18 2.50 -17.98
N MET A 379 -10.65 1.39 -18.52
CA MET A 379 -9.20 1.24 -18.68
C MET A 379 -8.60 2.39 -19.49
N TYR A 380 -7.43 2.85 -19.05
CA TYR A 380 -6.69 3.97 -19.62
C TYR A 380 -7.47 5.30 -19.61
N LYS A 381 -8.49 5.44 -18.74
CA LYS A 381 -9.25 6.67 -18.56
C LYS A 381 -8.89 7.43 -17.31
N ILE A 382 -8.91 8.76 -17.42
CA ILE A 382 -8.73 9.74 -16.37
C ILE A 382 -10.08 10.43 -16.17
N LEU A 383 -10.60 10.40 -14.95
CA LEU A 383 -11.87 10.99 -14.56
C LEU A 383 -11.63 12.18 -13.64
N VAL A 384 -12.37 13.26 -13.87
CA VAL A 384 -12.27 14.50 -13.09
C VAL A 384 -13.41 14.55 -12.08
N LYS A 385 -13.05 14.65 -10.80
CA LYS A 385 -13.95 15.05 -9.71
C LYS A 385 -13.78 16.56 -9.51
N ASN A 386 -14.81 17.33 -9.87
CA ASN A 386 -14.91 18.76 -9.59
C ASN A 386 -16.40 19.16 -9.49
N LYS A 387 -16.71 20.32 -8.89
CA LYS A 387 -18.08 20.85 -8.85
C LYS A 387 -18.65 20.97 -10.27
N LYS A 388 -19.93 20.61 -10.43
CA LYS A 388 -20.67 20.69 -11.70
C LYS A 388 -21.83 21.67 -11.57
N LYS A 389 -21.98 22.60 -12.51
CA LYS A 389 -23.18 23.45 -12.60
C LYS A 389 -24.40 22.61 -12.97
N SER A 390 -25.50 22.72 -12.22
CA SER A 390 -26.77 22.11 -12.61
C SER A 390 -27.37 22.87 -13.79
N HIS A 391 -27.54 22.23 -14.95
CA HIS A 391 -28.46 22.75 -15.97
C HIS A 391 -29.88 22.66 -15.41
N LYS A 392 -30.47 23.79 -15.02
CA LYS A 392 -31.93 23.86 -14.95
C LYS A 392 -32.40 23.75 -16.39
N SER A 393 -33.10 22.67 -16.72
CA SER A 393 -33.77 22.48 -18.00
C SER A 393 -34.56 23.74 -18.31
N ALA A 394 -34.18 24.43 -19.38
CA ALA A 394 -34.91 25.56 -19.91
C ALA A 394 -36.15 25.04 -20.63
N ASP A 395 -37.13 24.58 -19.85
CA ASP A 395 -38.47 24.35 -20.35
C ASP A 395 -39.47 24.62 -19.22
N GLY A 396 -40.11 25.80 -19.28
CA GLY A 396 -41.08 26.21 -18.26
C GLY A 396 -41.20 27.72 -18.05
N SER A 397 -41.77 28.40 -19.04
CA SER A 397 -42.57 29.63 -18.87
C SER A 397 -41.91 30.86 -18.22
N ALA A 398 -41.43 31.74 -19.09
CA ALA A 398 -41.37 33.18 -18.83
C ALA A 398 -42.76 33.73 -18.46
N LYS A 399 -42.95 34.10 -17.18
CA LYS A 399 -43.76 35.25 -16.70
C LYS A 399 -43.94 35.20 -15.17
N LYS A 400 -43.15 35.99 -14.44
CA LYS A 400 -43.70 37.02 -13.54
C LYS A 400 -42.59 37.93 -13.02
N LYS A 401 -42.72 39.22 -13.33
CA LYS A 401 -41.98 40.32 -12.74
C LYS A 401 -42.61 40.70 -11.39
N LEU A 402 -41.72 41.15 -10.49
CA LEU A 402 -41.90 42.14 -9.41
C LEU A 402 -42.62 41.71 -8.12
N SER A 403 -41.83 41.56 -7.06
CA SER A 403 -41.98 42.35 -5.82
C SER A 403 -40.61 42.46 -5.12
N GLU A 404 -40.11 43.69 -5.02
CA GLU A 404 -38.96 44.12 -4.20
C GLU A 404 -39.30 44.13 -2.69
N GLN A 405 -38.23 44.31 -1.89
CA GLN A 405 -38.12 44.53 -0.43
C GLN A 405 -37.80 43.26 0.40
N ALA A 406 -36.77 43.19 1.22
CA ALA A 406 -35.77 44.18 1.62
C ALA A 406 -34.46 43.49 2.04
N SER A 407 -33.35 44.05 1.59
CA SER A 407 -31.98 43.77 2.04
C SER A 407 -31.67 44.61 3.27
N ASN A 408 -31.21 44.01 4.36
CA ASN A 408 -30.47 44.72 5.40
C ASN A 408 -28.99 44.34 5.32
N THR A 409 -28.22 45.31 4.83
CA THR A 409 -26.78 45.45 4.95
C THR A 409 -26.35 45.54 6.40
N CYS A 410 -25.24 44.91 6.77
CA CYS A 410 -24.37 45.45 7.80
C CYS A 410 -22.91 45.33 7.37
N SER A 411 -22.24 46.46 7.43
CA SER A 411 -20.91 46.79 6.93
C SER A 411 -19.81 46.35 7.89
N ASP A 412 -18.75 45.73 7.36
CA ASP A 412 -17.46 45.58 8.01
C ASP A 412 -16.66 46.89 7.94
N THR A 413 -16.21 47.38 9.09
CA THR A 413 -15.12 48.36 9.18
C THR A 413 -14.06 47.87 10.16
N SER A 414 -12.83 47.84 9.66
CA SER A 414 -11.56 47.51 10.30
C SER A 414 -11.15 48.38 11.49
N SER A 415 -10.53 47.79 12.53
CA SER A 415 -9.41 48.41 13.27
C SER A 415 -8.67 47.40 14.18
N MET A 416 -7.36 47.65 14.33
CA MET A 416 -6.30 46.84 14.97
C MET A 416 -6.34 46.73 16.52
N PHE A 417 -5.69 45.66 17.02
CA PHE A 417 -4.87 45.48 18.26
C PHE A 417 -4.54 46.75 19.09
N GLU A 418 -4.40 46.81 20.43
CA GLU A 418 -3.98 45.90 21.54
C GLU A 418 -4.20 46.67 22.92
N PRO A 419 -3.73 46.23 24.13
CA PRO A 419 -4.41 45.41 25.14
C PRO A 419 -4.60 46.07 26.56
N SER A 420 -5.24 45.37 27.52
CA SER A 420 -4.96 45.30 28.99
C SER A 420 -6.18 45.37 29.96
N SER A 421 -6.17 44.43 30.92
CA SER A 421 -7.10 44.02 32.01
C SER A 421 -7.29 45.03 33.19
N PRO A 422 -7.88 44.65 34.36
CA PRO A 422 -9.14 43.93 34.70
C PRO A 422 -10.01 44.69 35.76
N GLY A 423 -11.26 44.27 35.99
CA GLY A 423 -12.06 44.77 37.12
C GLY A 423 -13.38 44.04 37.40
N ALA A 424 -13.30 43.11 38.38
CA ALA A 424 -14.31 42.50 39.25
C ALA A 424 -15.82 42.86 39.14
N GLY A 425 -16.67 41.82 39.25
CA GLY A 425 -17.84 41.87 40.15
C GLY A 425 -19.14 41.22 39.65
N GLU A 426 -19.48 40.10 40.31
CA GLU A 426 -20.83 39.61 40.63
C GLU A 426 -21.59 38.68 39.67
N ALA A 427 -22.06 37.58 40.27
CA ALA A 427 -22.81 36.47 39.71
C ALA A 427 -24.31 36.65 40.00
N GLU A 428 -25.18 36.09 39.16
CA GLU A 428 -26.17 35.06 39.55
C GLU A 428 -27.19 34.70 38.43
N ILE A 429 -27.30 33.39 38.19
CA ILE A 429 -28.49 32.55 37.94
C ILE A 429 -29.15 32.48 36.54
N GLU A 430 -28.89 31.32 35.92
CA GLU A 430 -29.73 30.34 35.19
C GLU A 430 -30.75 30.76 34.11
N SER A 431 -30.53 30.23 32.89
CA SER A 431 -31.50 29.34 32.23
C SER A 431 -30.78 28.41 31.25
N ASP A 432 -30.88 27.10 31.51
CA ASP A 432 -30.65 26.01 30.56
C ASP A 432 -31.78 26.06 29.51
N ASP A 433 -31.42 26.03 28.23
CA ASP A 433 -31.97 25.15 27.18
C ASP A 433 -31.66 25.73 25.77
N ASP A 434 -31.19 24.85 24.89
CA ASP A 434 -31.08 24.98 23.41
C ASP A 434 -29.84 25.61 22.74
N ASP A 435 -28.60 25.15 23.03
CA ASP A 435 -27.41 25.54 22.24
C ASP A 435 -26.50 24.39 21.73
N ASP A 436 -26.90 23.11 21.84
CA ASP A 436 -26.02 21.98 21.44
C ASP A 436 -25.93 21.72 19.92
N TYR A 437 -26.68 22.44 19.08
CA TYR A 437 -26.67 22.24 17.62
C TYR A 437 -25.75 23.22 16.84
N ASP A 438 -25.36 24.36 17.43
CA ASP A 438 -24.58 25.38 16.72
C ASP A 438 -23.06 25.25 16.91
N ASP A 439 -22.60 24.59 18.00
CA ASP A 439 -21.16 24.40 18.25
C ASP A 439 -20.55 23.31 17.35
N ASP A 440 -21.30 22.23 17.08
CA ASP A 440 -20.86 21.15 16.17
C ASP A 440 -20.71 21.65 14.72
N CYS A 441 -21.55 22.59 14.28
CA CYS A 441 -21.45 23.16 12.93
C CYS A 441 -20.17 23.98 12.73
N LYS A 442 -19.77 24.81 13.72
CA LYS A 442 -18.54 25.62 13.65
C LYS A 442 -17.28 24.77 13.74
N LYS A 443 -17.27 23.75 14.61
CA LYS A 443 -16.15 22.81 14.75
C LYS A 443 -15.95 21.98 13.47
N SER A 444 -17.04 21.57 12.84
CA SER A 444 -17.00 20.81 11.59
C SER A 444 -16.45 21.61 10.40
N SER A 445 -16.69 22.92 10.36
CA SER A 445 -16.15 23.82 9.32
C SER A 445 -14.66 24.10 9.47
N MET A 446 -14.12 24.05 10.70
CA MET A 446 -12.68 24.21 10.97
C MET A 446 -11.88 22.96 10.62
N ASP A 447 -12.45 21.77 10.82
CA ASP A 447 -11.79 20.49 10.54
C ASP A 447 -11.66 20.18 9.03
N GLU A 448 -12.57 20.71 8.21
CA GLU A 448 -12.57 20.54 6.75
C GLU A 448 -11.43 21.28 6.03
N GLY A 449 -10.76 22.22 6.72
CA GLY A 449 -9.66 22.99 6.13
C GLY A 449 -10.12 23.83 4.93
N THR A 450 -9.26 23.95 3.92
CA THR A 450 -9.55 24.73 2.70
C THR A 450 -10.68 24.11 1.86
N ALA A 451 -10.95 22.82 1.97
CA ALA A 451 -12.03 22.14 1.26
C ALA A 451 -13.43 22.72 1.55
N GLY A 452 -13.61 23.38 2.70
CA GLY A 452 -14.89 23.99 3.09
C GLY A 452 -15.32 25.18 2.21
N SER A 453 -14.39 25.81 1.46
CA SER A 453 -14.65 27.06 0.73
C SER A 453 -14.21 27.04 -0.75
N GLU A 454 -14.52 25.98 -1.49
CA GLU A 454 -14.23 25.89 -2.93
C GLU A 454 -15.03 26.89 -3.80
N ALA A 455 -14.39 27.42 -4.84
CA ALA A 455 -14.97 28.32 -5.83
C ALA A 455 -16.10 27.67 -6.67
N MET A 456 -16.92 28.49 -7.32
CA MET A 456 -17.92 27.99 -8.28
C MET A 456 -17.24 27.50 -9.55
N ALA A 457 -17.63 26.32 -10.04
CA ALA A 457 -17.13 25.79 -11.29
C ALA A 457 -17.67 26.56 -12.50
N THR A 458 -16.77 26.86 -13.44
CA THR A 458 -17.10 27.37 -14.77
C THR A 458 -17.70 26.27 -15.64
N GLU A 459 -18.24 26.64 -16.81
CA GLU A 459 -18.81 25.67 -17.74
C GLU A 459 -17.73 24.72 -18.28
N GLU A 460 -16.56 25.26 -18.57
CA GLU A 460 -15.42 24.55 -19.15
C GLU A 460 -14.92 23.43 -18.23
N MET A 461 -14.83 23.68 -16.93
CA MET A 461 -14.47 22.67 -15.93
C MET A 461 -15.64 21.72 -15.63
N SER A 462 -16.88 22.22 -15.60
CA SER A 462 -18.08 21.39 -15.37
C SER A 462 -18.28 20.34 -16.47
N ASN A 463 -17.91 20.67 -17.71
CA ASN A 463 -18.02 19.77 -18.86
C ASN A 463 -17.05 18.58 -18.81
N LEU A 464 -16.04 18.61 -17.94
CA LEU A 464 -15.12 17.47 -17.72
C LEU A 464 -15.65 16.47 -16.69
N VAL A 465 -16.76 16.78 -15.99
CA VAL A 465 -17.27 15.99 -14.87
C VAL A 465 -18.44 15.10 -15.32
N ASN A 466 -18.26 13.79 -15.19
CA ASN A 466 -19.27 12.77 -15.49
C ASN A 466 -19.63 11.91 -14.26
N TYR A 467 -18.98 10.76 -14.08
CA TYR A 467 -19.31 9.71 -13.11
C TYR A 467 -18.87 10.02 -11.67
N ILE A 468 -18.10 11.07 -11.45
CA ILE A 468 -17.57 11.45 -10.14
C ILE A 468 -17.99 12.87 -9.84
N GLN A 469 -19.30 13.08 -9.72
CA GLN A 469 -19.87 14.38 -9.42
C GLN A 469 -19.94 14.59 -7.91
N PRO A 470 -19.09 15.44 -7.30
CA PRO A 470 -19.18 15.75 -5.88
C PRO A 470 -20.46 16.55 -5.58
N VAL A 471 -21.21 16.09 -4.58
CA VAL A 471 -22.39 16.77 -4.05
C VAL A 471 -22.28 16.89 -2.53
N LYS A 472 -22.86 17.97 -1.98
CA LYS A 472 -22.99 18.12 -0.52
C LYS A 472 -23.85 16.98 0.00
N PHE A 473 -23.32 16.24 0.98
CA PHE A 473 -24.07 15.17 1.63
C PHE A 473 -25.17 15.78 2.52
N GLU A 474 -26.39 15.27 2.38
CA GLU A 474 -27.55 15.67 3.19
C GLU A 474 -27.89 14.55 4.19
N SER A 475 -28.31 13.39 3.68
CA SER A 475 -28.53 12.17 4.47
C SER A 475 -28.49 10.94 3.57
N PHE A 476 -28.37 9.74 4.17
CA PHE A 476 -28.40 8.49 3.42
C PHE A 476 -29.76 8.26 2.73
N GLU A 477 -30.86 8.66 3.36
CA GLU A 477 -32.22 8.55 2.79
C GLU A 477 -32.39 9.43 1.56
N VAL A 478 -31.87 10.67 1.60
CA VAL A 478 -31.93 11.59 0.46
C VAL A 478 -31.14 11.03 -0.72
N SER A 479 -29.92 10.56 -0.48
CA SER A 479 -29.06 9.95 -1.51
C SER A 479 -29.72 8.70 -2.11
N LYS A 480 -30.28 7.81 -1.27
CA LYS A 480 -31.03 6.63 -1.72
C LYS A 480 -32.27 7.00 -2.54
N LYS A 481 -32.99 8.05 -2.16
CA LYS A 481 -34.16 8.54 -2.90
C LYS A 481 -33.79 9.16 -4.25
N ARG A 482 -32.67 9.89 -4.34
CA ARG A 482 -32.14 10.43 -5.60
C ARG A 482 -31.67 9.32 -6.53
N ASN A 483 -31.12 8.23 -5.97
CA ASN A 483 -30.69 7.02 -6.67
C ASN A 483 -29.74 7.29 -7.85
N LYS A 484 -28.76 8.16 -7.68
CA LYS A 484 -27.80 8.53 -8.74
C LYS A 484 -26.41 8.05 -8.37
N SER A 485 -25.93 7.00 -9.04
CA SER A 485 -24.62 6.41 -8.74
C SER A 485 -23.43 7.30 -9.09
N PHE A 486 -23.60 8.24 -10.01
CA PHE A 486 -22.58 9.21 -10.40
C PHE A 486 -22.42 10.38 -9.42
N GLU A 487 -23.35 10.57 -8.48
CA GLU A 487 -23.20 11.52 -7.38
C GLU A 487 -22.35 10.87 -6.27
N MET A 488 -21.37 11.61 -5.73
CA MET A 488 -20.49 11.15 -4.66
C MET A 488 -20.30 12.22 -3.59
N SER A 489 -19.86 11.81 -2.40
CA SER A 489 -19.62 12.71 -1.28
C SER A 489 -18.22 12.50 -0.70
N SER A 490 -17.59 13.61 -0.30
CA SER A 490 -16.31 13.61 0.42
C SER A 490 -16.55 13.99 1.87
N PHE A 491 -15.92 13.28 2.80
CA PHE A 491 -16.06 13.48 4.24
C PHE A 491 -14.67 13.63 4.86
N VAL A 492 -14.49 14.65 5.70
CA VAL A 492 -13.37 14.68 6.63
C VAL A 492 -13.50 13.50 7.63
N GLU A 493 -12.38 12.97 8.11
CA GLU A 493 -12.34 11.77 8.97
C GLU A 493 -13.30 11.85 10.17
N THR A 494 -13.53 13.03 10.74
CA THR A 494 -14.41 13.25 11.89
C THR A 494 -15.88 13.07 11.50
N LYS A 495 -16.33 13.69 10.40
CA LYS A 495 -17.68 13.49 9.85
C LYS A 495 -17.89 12.07 9.37
N GLY A 496 -16.91 11.48 8.70
CA GLY A 496 -16.98 10.08 8.27
C GLY A 496 -17.15 9.13 9.45
N LEU A 497 -16.42 9.38 10.55
CA LEU A 497 -16.52 8.58 11.77
C LEU A 497 -17.88 8.76 12.45
N GLU A 498 -18.41 9.98 12.47
CA GLU A 498 -19.75 10.27 13.00
C GLU A 498 -20.83 9.51 12.23
N GLN A 499 -20.79 9.52 10.89
CA GLN A 499 -21.74 8.75 10.08
C GLN A 499 -21.59 7.24 10.32
N LEU A 500 -20.37 6.75 10.45
CA LEU A 500 -20.09 5.35 10.75
C LEU A 500 -20.62 4.92 12.12
N THR A 501 -20.55 5.77 13.14
CA THR A 501 -21.05 5.42 14.49
C THR A 501 -22.56 5.59 14.62
N LYS A 502 -23.16 6.58 13.95
CA LYS A 502 -24.61 6.84 14.01
C LYS A 502 -25.42 5.91 13.10
N SER A 503 -24.94 5.65 11.89
CA SER A 503 -25.68 4.93 10.84
C SER A 503 -24.77 3.99 10.02
N PRO A 504 -24.16 2.98 10.68
CA PRO A 504 -23.16 2.10 10.04
C PRO A 504 -23.71 1.29 8.87
N VAL A 505 -24.91 0.74 9.01
CA VAL A 505 -25.53 -0.12 7.99
C VAL A 505 -25.89 0.72 6.77
N GLU A 506 -26.49 1.88 6.97
CA GLU A 506 -26.86 2.83 5.91
C GLU A 506 -25.62 3.29 5.14
N PHE A 507 -24.48 3.47 5.82
CA PHE A 507 -23.25 3.84 5.16
C PHE A 507 -22.72 2.72 4.26
N VAL A 508 -22.79 1.45 4.70
CA VAL A 508 -22.46 0.29 3.84
C VAL A 508 -23.39 0.24 2.63
N GLU A 509 -24.70 0.42 2.82
CA GLU A 509 -25.69 0.43 1.72
C GLU A 509 -25.44 1.56 0.72
N TYR A 510 -25.14 2.78 1.21
CA TYR A 510 -24.74 3.91 0.36
C TYR A 510 -23.55 3.55 -0.53
N ASN A 511 -22.53 2.93 0.07
CA ASN A 511 -21.30 2.55 -0.62
C ASN A 511 -21.45 1.38 -1.62
N LYS A 512 -22.60 0.70 -1.70
CA LYS A 512 -22.86 -0.26 -2.78
C LYS A 512 -23.10 0.45 -4.11
N MET A 513 -23.79 1.59 -4.08
CA MET A 513 -24.24 2.28 -5.30
C MET A 513 -23.42 3.53 -5.63
N GLN A 514 -22.91 4.23 -4.61
CA GLN A 514 -22.23 5.51 -4.75
C GLN A 514 -20.81 5.45 -4.17
N LEU A 515 -20.00 6.44 -4.54
CA LEU A 515 -18.64 6.59 -4.01
C LEU A 515 -18.65 7.49 -2.77
N SER A 516 -17.81 7.13 -1.79
CA SER A 516 -17.39 8.01 -0.70
C SER A 516 -15.88 8.22 -0.72
N ARG A 517 -15.46 9.46 -0.49
CA ARG A 517 -14.07 9.82 -0.21
C ARG A 517 -13.92 10.20 1.26
N ILE A 518 -12.92 9.65 1.93
CA ILE A 518 -12.54 10.05 3.28
C ILE A 518 -11.17 10.72 3.22
N TYR A 519 -10.97 11.82 3.93
CA TYR A 519 -9.68 12.51 4.00
C TYR A 519 -9.34 12.96 5.43
N PRO A 520 -8.03 13.13 5.75
CA PRO A 520 -7.59 13.51 7.09
C PRO A 520 -8.12 14.90 7.49
N LYS A 521 -8.36 15.11 8.79
CA LYS A 521 -8.73 16.43 9.34
C LYS A 521 -7.57 17.42 9.32
N GLY A 522 -7.88 18.71 9.21
CA GLY A 522 -6.89 19.80 9.14
C GLY A 522 -5.96 19.91 10.36
N THR A 523 -6.38 19.39 11.54
CA THR A 523 -5.53 19.39 12.75
C THR A 523 -4.32 18.46 12.67
N ARG A 524 -4.24 17.57 11.67
CA ARG A 524 -3.08 16.69 11.41
C ARG A 524 -1.99 17.43 10.63
N VAL A 525 -1.49 18.51 11.22
CA VAL A 525 -0.50 19.40 10.59
C VAL A 525 0.85 18.72 10.29
N ASP A 526 1.14 17.62 11.00
CA ASP A 526 2.30 16.76 10.81
C ASP A 526 2.14 15.75 9.66
N SER A 527 1.01 15.80 8.94
CA SER A 527 0.63 14.86 7.89
C SER A 527 0.48 13.41 8.38
N SER A 528 0.16 13.19 9.67
CA SER A 528 -0.19 11.86 10.19
C SER A 528 -1.44 11.29 9.52
N ASN A 529 -1.58 9.96 9.52
CA ASN A 529 -2.73 9.28 8.91
C ASN A 529 -3.68 8.70 9.97
N TYR A 530 -4.98 8.73 9.68
CA TYR A 530 -5.97 7.92 10.38
C TYR A 530 -5.89 6.45 9.95
N MET A 531 -6.52 5.55 10.70
CA MET A 531 -6.53 4.11 10.38
C MET A 531 -7.52 3.82 9.24
N PRO A 532 -7.07 3.42 8.03
CA PRO A 532 -7.96 3.29 6.88
C PRO A 532 -8.97 2.15 7.03
N GLN A 533 -8.61 1.09 7.77
CA GLN A 533 -9.46 -0.06 8.04
C GLN A 533 -10.85 0.33 8.58
N VAL A 534 -10.92 1.39 9.40
CA VAL A 534 -12.17 1.88 9.98
C VAL A 534 -13.20 2.21 8.89
N PHE A 535 -12.77 2.83 7.80
CA PHE A 535 -13.65 3.24 6.71
C PHE A 535 -13.80 2.16 5.64
N TRP A 536 -12.79 1.32 5.44
CA TRP A 536 -12.95 0.12 4.61
C TRP A 536 -14.01 -0.83 5.17
N ASN A 537 -14.16 -0.92 6.50
CA ASN A 537 -15.25 -1.67 7.15
C ASN A 537 -16.64 -1.16 6.74
N ALA A 538 -16.78 0.15 6.47
CA ALA A 538 -18.01 0.77 5.98
C ALA A 538 -18.17 0.67 4.44
N GLY A 539 -17.18 0.13 3.74
CA GLY A 539 -17.18 0.02 2.28
C GLY A 539 -16.78 1.27 1.53
N CYS A 540 -16.22 2.27 2.23
CA CYS A 540 -15.72 3.49 1.61
C CYS A 540 -14.59 3.18 0.63
N GLN A 541 -14.68 3.72 -0.58
CA GLN A 541 -13.80 3.37 -1.69
C GLN A 541 -12.52 4.19 -1.68
N MET A 542 -12.63 5.52 -1.56
CA MET A 542 -11.51 6.45 -1.64
C MET A 542 -11.08 6.92 -0.25
N VAL A 543 -10.40 6.04 0.49
CA VAL A 543 -9.89 6.33 1.83
C VAL A 543 -8.50 6.98 1.69
N ALA A 544 -8.48 8.30 1.50
CA ALA A 544 -7.30 9.05 1.12
C ALA A 544 -6.34 9.26 2.30
N LEU A 545 -5.05 8.98 2.08
CA LEU A 545 -3.97 9.10 3.06
C LEU A 545 -2.84 10.01 2.57
N ASN A 546 -2.05 10.56 3.49
CA ASN A 546 -0.83 11.32 3.24
C ASN A 546 0.33 10.35 2.92
N PHE A 547 0.70 10.24 1.65
CA PHE A 547 1.70 9.26 1.14
C PHE A 547 3.13 9.58 1.57
N GLN A 548 3.42 10.84 1.89
CA GLN A 548 4.70 11.29 2.41
C GLN A 548 4.98 10.80 3.85
N THR A 549 3.95 10.35 4.57
CA THR A 549 4.05 9.87 5.96
C THR A 549 3.87 8.37 6.01
N VAL A 550 4.97 7.62 6.13
CA VAL A 550 4.96 6.14 6.11
C VAL A 550 4.72 5.53 7.50
N ASP A 551 3.66 5.99 8.16
CA ASP A 551 3.20 5.48 9.45
C ASP A 551 2.50 4.11 9.31
N LEU A 552 2.00 3.57 10.43
CA LEU A 552 1.31 2.26 10.45
C LEU A 552 0.14 2.21 9.45
N SER A 553 -0.61 3.29 9.31
CA SER A 553 -1.76 3.37 8.42
C SER A 553 -1.32 3.26 6.96
N MET A 554 -0.23 3.95 6.59
CA MET A 554 0.35 3.85 5.25
C MET A 554 0.97 2.48 4.98
N GLN A 555 1.62 1.86 5.98
CA GLN A 555 2.11 0.48 5.88
C GLN A 555 0.97 -0.48 5.52
N ILE A 556 -0.17 -0.39 6.23
CA ILE A 556 -1.37 -1.19 5.96
C ILE A 556 -1.90 -0.94 4.54
N ASN A 557 -1.96 0.33 4.11
CA ASN A 557 -2.38 0.69 2.76
C ASN A 557 -1.49 0.06 1.68
N MET A 558 -0.17 0.21 1.79
CA MET A 558 0.78 -0.36 0.83
C MET A 558 0.80 -1.89 0.85
N GLY A 559 0.52 -2.52 1.99
CA GLY A 559 0.32 -3.97 2.10
C GLY A 559 -0.96 -4.43 1.41
N MET A 560 -2.08 -3.74 1.63
CA MET A 560 -3.39 -4.08 1.04
C MET A 560 -3.38 -3.99 -0.49
N TYR A 561 -2.79 -2.93 -1.04
CA TYR A 561 -2.74 -2.69 -2.49
C TYR A 561 -1.55 -3.33 -3.20
N GLU A 562 -0.76 -4.17 -2.50
CA GLU A 562 0.21 -5.06 -3.17
C GLU A 562 -0.50 -6.15 -4.00
N TYR A 563 -1.65 -6.60 -3.51
CA TYR A 563 -2.44 -7.69 -4.10
C TYR A 563 -3.28 -7.22 -5.29
N ASN A 564 -3.79 -8.16 -6.08
CA ASN A 564 -4.50 -7.90 -7.35
C ASN A 564 -3.63 -7.12 -8.36
N GLY A 565 -2.39 -7.58 -8.54
CA GLY A 565 -1.44 -7.08 -9.54
C GLY A 565 -0.97 -5.64 -9.31
N LYS A 566 -1.03 -5.13 -8.08
CA LYS A 566 -0.80 -3.70 -7.77
C LYS A 566 -1.64 -2.73 -8.61
N SER A 567 -2.81 -3.18 -9.04
CA SER A 567 -3.74 -2.39 -9.86
C SER A 567 -4.21 -1.10 -9.19
N GLY A 568 -4.15 -1.03 -7.85
CA GLY A 568 -4.74 0.03 -7.05
C GLY A 568 -6.23 -0.14 -6.78
N TYR A 569 -6.80 -1.27 -7.19
CA TYR A 569 -8.19 -1.65 -6.99
C TYR A 569 -8.27 -3.00 -6.27
N ARG A 570 -9.09 -3.08 -5.23
CA ARG A 570 -9.37 -4.31 -4.47
C ARG A 570 -10.88 -4.50 -4.39
N LEU A 571 -11.40 -5.61 -4.89
CA LEU A 571 -12.83 -5.91 -4.89
C LEU A 571 -13.32 -6.07 -3.45
N LYS A 572 -14.41 -5.38 -3.10
CA LYS A 572 -15.02 -5.49 -1.77
C LYS A 572 -15.59 -6.90 -1.53
N PRO A 573 -15.68 -7.35 -0.26
CA PRO A 573 -16.40 -8.56 0.09
C PRO A 573 -17.83 -8.58 -0.47
N GLU A 574 -18.35 -9.78 -0.80
CA GLU A 574 -19.65 -9.95 -1.46
C GLU A 574 -20.81 -9.25 -0.72
N PHE A 575 -20.83 -9.33 0.60
CA PHE A 575 -21.86 -8.74 1.47
C PHE A 575 -21.87 -7.21 1.43
N MET A 576 -20.78 -6.58 0.99
CA MET A 576 -20.64 -5.13 0.85
C MET A 576 -20.92 -4.65 -0.59
N ARG A 577 -21.44 -5.55 -1.44
CA ARG A 577 -21.77 -5.31 -2.86
C ARG A 577 -23.20 -5.73 -3.19
N ARG A 578 -23.64 -6.86 -2.63
CA ARG A 578 -24.97 -7.41 -2.93
C ARG A 578 -26.10 -6.54 -2.39
N PRO A 579 -27.10 -6.17 -3.22
CA PRO A 579 -28.21 -5.32 -2.78
C PRO A 579 -29.19 -6.03 -1.85
N ASP A 580 -29.21 -7.36 -1.85
CA ASP A 580 -30.13 -8.19 -1.05
C ASP A 580 -29.58 -8.59 0.33
N LYS A 581 -28.32 -8.22 0.64
CA LYS A 581 -27.66 -8.54 1.91
C LYS A 581 -27.38 -7.27 2.70
N HIS A 582 -27.83 -7.21 3.95
CA HIS A 582 -27.47 -6.12 4.85
C HIS A 582 -26.26 -6.54 5.67
N PHE A 583 -25.36 -5.59 5.97
CA PHE A 583 -24.14 -5.86 6.70
C PHE A 583 -23.88 -4.76 7.72
N ASP A 584 -23.75 -5.15 8.99
CA ASP A 584 -23.32 -4.27 10.07
C ASP A 584 -21.83 -4.47 10.34
N PRO A 585 -20.97 -3.46 10.10
CA PRO A 585 -19.54 -3.55 10.37
C PRO A 585 -19.20 -3.70 11.87
N PHE A 586 -20.13 -3.46 12.78
CA PHE A 586 -19.94 -3.63 14.24
C PHE A 586 -20.47 -4.96 14.78
N THR A 587 -20.93 -5.86 13.91
CA THR A 587 -21.39 -7.19 14.33
C THR A 587 -20.32 -7.95 15.13
N GLU A 588 -20.70 -8.47 16.29
CA GLU A 588 -19.84 -9.34 17.10
C GLU A 588 -20.06 -10.84 16.80
N GLY A 589 -21.20 -11.16 16.18
CA GLY A 589 -21.60 -12.52 15.80
C GLY A 589 -21.09 -12.91 14.42
N ILE A 590 -21.13 -14.22 14.13
CA ILE A 590 -20.92 -14.72 12.77
C ILE A 590 -22.09 -14.22 11.91
N VAL A 591 -21.76 -13.65 10.75
CA VAL A 591 -22.76 -13.18 9.79
C VAL A 591 -23.20 -14.35 8.92
N ASP A 592 -24.51 -14.51 8.73
CA ASP A 592 -25.06 -15.58 7.90
C ASP A 592 -24.51 -15.52 6.46
N GLY A 593 -23.97 -16.66 6.00
CA GLY A 593 -23.28 -16.80 4.71
C GLY A 593 -21.78 -16.45 4.72
N ILE A 594 -21.22 -15.97 5.84
CA ILE A 594 -19.77 -15.73 5.98
C ILE A 594 -19.14 -16.87 6.78
N VAL A 595 -18.16 -17.55 6.19
CA VAL A 595 -17.34 -18.55 6.88
C VAL A 595 -16.27 -17.81 7.70
N ALA A 596 -16.49 -17.73 9.01
CA ALA A 596 -15.50 -17.21 9.94
C ALA A 596 -14.27 -18.14 10.02
N ASN A 597 -13.10 -17.62 10.39
CA ASN A 597 -11.87 -18.41 10.53
C ASN A 597 -11.30 -18.36 11.95
N THR A 598 -10.57 -19.40 12.31
CA THR A 598 -9.59 -19.39 13.41
C THR A 598 -8.20 -19.30 12.79
N LEU A 599 -7.41 -18.32 13.24
CA LEU A 599 -6.03 -18.14 12.82
C LEU A 599 -5.11 -18.30 14.04
N SER A 600 -4.09 -19.15 13.94
CA SER A 600 -3.04 -19.27 14.94
C SER A 600 -1.68 -18.99 14.29
N VAL A 601 -0.80 -18.30 15.03
CA VAL A 601 0.54 -17.96 14.57
C VAL A 601 1.53 -18.21 15.69
N LYS A 602 2.48 -19.11 15.44
CA LYS A 602 3.63 -19.37 16.30
C LYS A 602 4.87 -18.74 15.67
N ILE A 603 5.44 -17.75 16.35
CA ILE A 603 6.72 -17.16 15.96
C ILE A 603 7.83 -18.08 16.48
N ILE A 604 8.56 -18.74 15.57
CA ILE A 604 9.57 -19.74 15.96
C ILE A 604 10.95 -19.08 16.04
N SER A 605 11.40 -18.44 14.96
CA SER A 605 12.73 -17.85 14.90
C SER A 605 12.82 -16.71 13.89
N GLY A 606 13.93 -15.99 13.92
CA GLY A 606 14.26 -14.95 12.95
C GLY A 606 15.68 -15.13 12.42
N GLN A 607 15.98 -14.51 11.29
CA GLN A 607 17.29 -14.56 10.65
C GLN A 607 17.75 -13.17 10.23
N PHE A 608 19.00 -12.84 10.56
CA PHE A 608 19.71 -11.63 10.11
C PHE A 608 18.86 -10.34 10.26
N LEU A 609 18.25 -10.15 11.43
CA LEU A 609 17.25 -9.11 11.66
C LEU A 609 17.87 -7.72 11.79
N SER A 610 19.05 -7.61 12.39
CA SER A 610 19.74 -6.32 12.56
C SER A 610 21.21 -6.46 12.22
N ASP A 611 21.80 -5.36 11.77
CA ASP A 611 23.24 -5.19 11.54
C ASP A 611 24.03 -5.04 12.85
N LYS A 612 23.33 -4.92 14.00
CA LYS A 612 23.88 -4.74 15.33
C LYS A 612 23.65 -5.97 16.19
N LYS A 613 24.52 -6.15 17.20
CA LYS A 613 24.30 -7.10 18.29
C LYS A 613 23.30 -6.52 19.29
N VAL A 614 22.01 -6.75 19.04
CA VAL A 614 20.90 -6.20 19.83
C VAL A 614 19.82 -7.26 20.02
N GLY A 615 19.04 -7.15 21.10
CA GLY A 615 17.84 -7.96 21.26
C GLY A 615 16.77 -7.56 20.24
N THR A 616 15.90 -8.50 19.87
CA THR A 616 14.80 -8.28 18.93
C THR A 616 13.53 -8.95 19.42
N TYR A 617 12.38 -8.36 19.10
CA TYR A 617 11.07 -8.94 19.39
C TYR A 617 10.13 -8.74 18.21
N VAL A 618 9.08 -9.55 18.16
CA VAL A 618 8.07 -9.53 17.10
C VAL A 618 6.73 -9.13 17.70
N GLU A 619 6.08 -8.15 17.10
CA GLU A 619 4.68 -7.78 17.35
C GLU A 619 3.79 -8.41 16.29
N VAL A 620 2.67 -8.99 16.71
CA VAL A 620 1.67 -9.60 15.84
C VAL A 620 0.33 -8.89 16.04
N ASP A 621 -0.10 -8.17 15.02
CA ASP A 621 -1.37 -7.44 15.02
C ASP A 621 -2.34 -8.04 14.00
N MET A 622 -3.65 -7.91 14.27
CA MET A 622 -4.70 -8.17 13.30
C MET A 622 -5.53 -6.90 13.09
N PHE A 623 -5.80 -6.57 11.82
CA PHE A 623 -6.68 -5.48 11.41
C PHE A 623 -7.84 -6.05 10.60
N GLY A 624 -9.04 -5.53 10.80
CA GLY A 624 -10.25 -5.99 10.13
C GLY A 624 -11.46 -5.24 10.68
N LEU A 625 -12.57 -5.95 10.86
CA LEU A 625 -13.70 -5.42 11.64
C LEU A 625 -13.25 -5.04 13.06
N PRO A 626 -13.99 -4.17 13.78
CA PRO A 626 -13.68 -3.83 15.16
C PRO A 626 -13.55 -5.06 16.06
N VAL A 627 -14.41 -6.07 15.87
CA VAL A 627 -14.37 -7.34 16.62
C VAL A 627 -13.13 -8.18 16.31
N ASP A 628 -12.62 -8.12 15.08
CA ASP A 628 -11.45 -8.88 14.60
C ASP A 628 -10.13 -8.18 14.93
N THR A 629 -10.17 -6.85 15.08
CA THR A 629 -8.98 -6.04 15.30
C THR A 629 -8.37 -6.32 16.68
N ARG A 630 -7.08 -6.62 16.70
CA ARG A 630 -6.27 -6.83 17.91
C ARG A 630 -4.91 -6.20 17.68
N ARG A 631 -4.57 -5.17 18.47
CA ARG A 631 -3.34 -4.38 18.30
C ARG A 631 -2.50 -4.36 19.56
N LYS A 632 -1.18 -4.37 19.42
CA LYS A 632 -0.17 -4.17 20.48
C LYS A 632 -0.32 -5.09 21.71
N ALA A 633 -1.15 -6.11 21.61
CA ALA A 633 -1.46 -7.02 22.71
C ALA A 633 -0.55 -8.26 22.68
N LEU A 634 0.02 -8.58 21.52
CA LEU A 634 0.64 -9.86 21.24
C LEU A 634 2.07 -9.60 20.74
N LYS A 635 3.04 -9.75 21.64
CA LYS A 635 4.46 -9.60 21.35
C LYS A 635 5.26 -10.75 21.93
N THR A 636 6.31 -11.16 21.23
CA THR A 636 7.27 -12.14 21.75
C THR A 636 8.13 -11.54 22.84
N LYS A 637 8.82 -12.39 23.61
CA LYS A 637 9.90 -11.92 24.48
C LYS A 637 11.05 -11.37 23.65
N THR A 638 11.73 -10.35 24.17
CA THR A 638 12.95 -9.82 23.53
C THR A 638 14.06 -10.85 23.58
N SER A 639 14.70 -11.11 22.43
CA SER A 639 15.87 -12.00 22.35
C SER A 639 17.06 -11.42 23.12
N GLN A 640 17.89 -12.28 23.71
CA GLN A 640 19.03 -11.84 24.52
C GLN A 640 20.24 -11.46 23.64
N GLY A 641 20.25 -10.25 23.09
CA GLY A 641 21.40 -9.71 22.35
C GLY A 641 21.78 -10.51 21.10
N ASN A 642 20.84 -11.29 20.53
CA ASN A 642 21.02 -12.08 19.32
C ASN A 642 20.02 -11.61 18.25
N ALA A 643 20.54 -11.00 17.19
CA ALA A 643 19.79 -10.60 16.00
C ALA A 643 20.10 -11.47 14.77
N VAL A 644 21.06 -12.41 14.88
CA VAL A 644 21.49 -13.26 13.75
C VAL A 644 20.55 -14.44 13.55
N ASN A 645 20.21 -15.14 14.63
CA ASN A 645 19.31 -16.30 14.62
C ASN A 645 18.51 -16.45 15.94
N PRO A 646 17.79 -15.42 16.41
CA PRO A 646 16.97 -15.56 17.61
C PRO A 646 15.91 -16.64 17.44
N VAL A 647 15.71 -17.45 18.48
CA VAL A 647 14.62 -18.44 18.59
C VAL A 647 13.74 -18.00 19.75
N TRP A 648 12.43 -17.97 19.53
CA TRP A 648 11.43 -17.60 20.52
C TRP A 648 10.65 -18.84 20.95
N GLU A 649 10.55 -19.05 22.26
CA GLU A 649 9.78 -20.15 22.87
C GLU A 649 8.42 -19.66 23.41
N ASP A 650 7.88 -18.62 22.78
CA ASP A 650 6.60 -18.04 23.17
C ASP A 650 5.42 -18.93 22.77
N GLU A 651 4.30 -18.77 23.49
CA GLU A 651 3.07 -19.49 23.19
C GLU A 651 2.50 -19.10 21.82
N THR A 652 1.72 -20.01 21.25
CA THR A 652 1.05 -19.75 19.97
C THR A 652 0.01 -18.64 20.16
N ILE A 653 0.08 -17.63 19.30
CA ILE A 653 -0.86 -16.52 19.31
C ILE A 653 -2.11 -16.97 18.57
N VAL A 654 -3.27 -16.97 19.25
CA VAL A 654 -4.54 -17.49 18.69
C VAL A 654 -5.57 -16.39 18.54
N PHE A 655 -5.98 -16.15 17.30
CA PHE A 655 -7.16 -15.38 16.92
C PHE A 655 -8.32 -16.36 16.76
N LYS A 656 -9.00 -16.64 17.88
CA LYS A 656 -10.03 -17.69 17.96
C LYS A 656 -11.14 -17.53 16.92
N LYS A 657 -11.64 -16.30 16.77
CA LYS A 657 -12.76 -15.97 15.90
C LYS A 657 -12.41 -14.73 15.09
N VAL A 658 -12.20 -14.92 13.79
CA VAL A 658 -12.10 -13.88 12.78
C VAL A 658 -13.41 -13.89 11.99
N VAL A 659 -14.28 -12.92 12.27
CA VAL A 659 -15.66 -12.82 11.76
C VAL A 659 -15.69 -12.58 10.26
N LEU A 660 -14.84 -11.69 9.74
CA LEU A 660 -14.74 -11.41 8.30
C LEU A 660 -13.32 -11.56 7.76
N PRO A 661 -12.86 -12.81 7.51
CA PRO A 661 -11.49 -13.09 7.05
C PRO A 661 -11.11 -12.39 5.75
N THR A 662 -12.07 -12.14 4.86
CA THR A 662 -11.84 -11.48 3.57
C THR A 662 -11.45 -10.01 3.69
N LEU A 663 -11.77 -9.37 4.81
CA LEU A 663 -11.41 -7.98 5.10
C LEU A 663 -10.28 -7.87 6.13
N ALA A 664 -9.89 -9.00 6.74
CA ALA A 664 -8.87 -9.02 7.78
C ALA A 664 -7.46 -9.22 7.20
N CYS A 665 -6.47 -8.56 7.82
CA CYS A 665 -5.06 -8.77 7.55
C CYS A 665 -4.26 -8.96 8.84
N LEU A 666 -3.29 -9.87 8.78
CA LEU A 666 -2.30 -10.11 9.80
C LEU A 666 -1.06 -9.26 9.51
N ARG A 667 -0.55 -8.56 10.52
CA ARG A 667 0.71 -7.82 10.45
C ARG A 667 1.71 -8.43 11.41
N LEU A 668 2.87 -8.85 10.89
CA LEU A 668 4.03 -9.21 11.70
C LEU A 668 5.06 -8.10 11.59
N ALA A 669 5.48 -7.51 12.70
CA ALA A 669 6.47 -6.45 12.71
C ALA A 669 7.59 -6.74 13.70
N VAL A 670 8.83 -6.52 13.28
CA VAL A 670 10.02 -6.82 14.06
C VAL A 670 10.66 -5.52 14.50
N TYR A 671 11.09 -5.49 15.76
CA TYR A 671 11.69 -4.34 16.40
C TYR A 671 12.99 -4.73 17.13
N GLU A 672 13.94 -3.81 17.18
CA GLU A 672 15.08 -3.89 18.10
C GLU A 672 14.62 -3.59 19.53
N GLU A 673 15.38 -4.08 20.51
CA GLU A 673 15.30 -3.63 21.89
C GLU A 673 15.44 -2.10 21.96
N GLY A 674 14.44 -1.42 22.52
CA GLY A 674 14.31 0.04 22.46
C GLY A 674 13.28 0.54 21.44
N GLY A 675 12.63 -0.35 20.69
CA GLY A 675 11.47 -0.03 19.86
C GLY A 675 11.81 0.51 18.46
N LYS A 676 13.07 0.38 18.01
CA LYS A 676 13.44 0.74 16.65
C LYS A 676 12.88 -0.29 15.66
N PHE A 677 12.14 0.18 14.67
CA PHE A 677 11.59 -0.66 13.61
C PHE A 677 12.70 -1.30 12.76
N ILE A 678 12.54 -2.60 12.46
CA ILE A 678 13.43 -3.35 11.56
C ILE A 678 12.73 -3.61 10.22
N GLY A 679 11.52 -4.15 10.29
CA GLY A 679 10.76 -4.54 9.11
C GLY A 679 9.45 -5.22 9.49
N HIS A 680 8.57 -5.37 8.51
CA HIS A 680 7.26 -5.96 8.70
C HIS A 680 6.79 -6.77 7.50
N ARG A 681 5.67 -7.47 7.67
CA ARG A 681 4.89 -8.07 6.59
C ARG A 681 3.40 -7.96 6.92
N ILE A 682 2.59 -7.63 5.91
CA ILE A 682 1.13 -7.63 5.98
C ILE A 682 0.59 -8.72 5.06
N LEU A 683 -0.26 -9.59 5.61
CA LEU A 683 -0.78 -10.80 4.98
C LEU A 683 -2.30 -10.82 5.12
N PRO A 684 -3.08 -10.72 4.04
CA PRO A 684 -4.53 -10.94 4.08
C PRO A 684 -4.83 -12.34 4.60
N VAL A 685 -5.77 -12.44 5.54
CA VAL A 685 -6.12 -13.74 6.15
C VAL A 685 -6.67 -14.70 5.10
N SER A 686 -7.35 -14.19 4.06
CA SER A 686 -7.84 -14.98 2.92
C SER A 686 -6.76 -15.49 1.96
N ALA A 687 -5.53 -14.98 2.03
CA ALA A 687 -4.42 -15.34 1.14
C ALA A 687 -3.28 -16.08 1.83
N ILE A 688 -3.23 -16.08 3.16
CA ILE A 688 -2.17 -16.73 3.93
C ILE A 688 -2.25 -18.26 3.84
N ARG A 689 -1.12 -18.92 3.62
CA ARG A 689 -1.01 -20.39 3.66
C ARG A 689 -0.63 -20.85 5.08
N PRO A 690 -1.23 -21.95 5.59
CA PRO A 690 -0.81 -22.55 6.84
C PRO A 690 0.42 -23.44 6.66
N GLY A 691 1.06 -23.77 7.78
CA GLY A 691 2.27 -24.55 7.86
C GLY A 691 3.48 -23.72 8.26
N TYR A 692 4.65 -24.34 8.08
CA TYR A 692 5.95 -23.72 8.35
C TYR A 692 6.39 -22.88 7.16
N HIS A 693 6.54 -21.57 7.37
CA HIS A 693 6.89 -20.64 6.31
C HIS A 693 7.97 -19.65 6.74
N TYR A 694 8.81 -19.27 5.77
CA TYR A 694 9.58 -18.05 5.88
C TYR A 694 8.73 -16.85 5.49
N ILE A 695 8.83 -15.80 6.29
CA ILE A 695 8.29 -14.48 6.00
C ILE A 695 9.46 -13.53 5.83
N CYS A 696 9.79 -13.22 4.57
CA CYS A 696 10.76 -12.19 4.23
C CYS A 696 10.19 -10.81 4.59
N LEU A 697 10.94 -10.04 5.37
CA LEU A 697 10.49 -8.77 5.90
C LEU A 697 10.62 -7.65 4.88
N ARG A 698 9.89 -6.57 5.12
CA ARG A 698 9.82 -5.39 4.27
C ARG A 698 10.02 -4.13 5.07
N ASN A 699 10.58 -3.11 4.43
CA ASN A 699 10.67 -1.77 5.02
C ASN A 699 9.27 -1.14 5.14
N GLU A 700 9.22 0.09 5.63
CA GLU A 700 7.99 0.86 5.83
C GLU A 700 7.22 1.07 4.51
N ARG A 701 7.92 1.21 3.36
CA ARG A 701 7.32 1.36 2.02
C ARG A 701 6.89 0.02 1.39
N ASN A 702 6.86 -1.06 2.17
CA ASN A 702 6.56 -2.41 1.66
C ASN A 702 7.57 -2.88 0.57
N GLN A 703 8.80 -2.37 0.55
CA GLN A 703 9.89 -2.89 -0.29
C GLN A 703 10.60 -4.05 0.43
N PRO A 704 10.98 -5.13 -0.28
CA PRO A 704 11.59 -6.30 0.33
C PRO A 704 12.99 -6.00 0.89
N LEU A 705 13.22 -6.42 2.15
CA LEU A 705 14.54 -6.46 2.75
C LEU A 705 15.23 -7.76 2.33
N THR A 706 16.54 -7.70 2.04
CA THR A 706 17.27 -8.86 1.50
C THR A 706 17.49 -9.96 2.55
N LEU A 707 18.03 -9.62 3.73
CA LEU A 707 18.44 -10.61 4.73
C LEU A 707 17.41 -10.89 5.84
N PRO A 708 16.72 -9.88 6.42
CA PRO A 708 15.79 -10.09 7.52
C PRO A 708 14.59 -10.97 7.15
N ALA A 709 14.41 -12.08 7.88
CA ALA A 709 13.28 -12.98 7.71
C ALA A 709 12.81 -13.57 9.04
N LEU A 710 11.54 -13.93 9.14
CA LEU A 710 10.98 -14.73 10.23
C LEU A 710 10.69 -16.14 9.74
N PHE A 711 10.81 -17.12 10.63
CA PHE A 711 10.32 -18.47 10.42
C PHE A 711 9.18 -18.71 11.41
N VAL A 712 8.00 -19.03 10.86
CA VAL A 712 6.75 -19.11 11.63
C VAL A 712 6.01 -20.41 11.30
N TYR A 713 5.14 -20.82 12.21
CA TYR A 713 4.11 -21.83 11.92
C TYR A 713 2.74 -21.17 12.01
N ILE A 714 1.95 -21.30 10.96
CA ILE A 714 0.61 -20.70 10.84
C ILE A 714 -0.42 -21.82 10.75
N GLU A 715 -1.53 -21.71 11.47
CA GLU A 715 -2.70 -22.54 11.19
C GLU A 715 -3.89 -21.67 10.84
N VAL A 716 -4.60 -22.07 9.79
CA VAL A 716 -5.87 -21.44 9.43
C VAL A 716 -6.90 -22.54 9.26
N LYS A 717 -8.05 -22.36 9.88
CA LYS A 717 -9.18 -23.29 9.75
C LYS A 717 -10.49 -22.53 9.83
N ASP A 718 -11.56 -23.15 9.37
CA ASP A 718 -12.90 -22.63 9.57
C ASP A 718 -13.22 -22.62 11.07
N TYR A 719 -13.87 -21.54 11.52
CA TYR A 719 -14.24 -21.40 12.92
C TYR A 719 -15.40 -22.36 13.24
N VAL A 720 -15.19 -23.18 14.27
CA VAL A 720 -16.23 -24.03 14.86
C VAL A 720 -16.54 -23.48 16.25
N PRO A 721 -17.79 -23.05 16.54
CA PRO A 721 -18.15 -22.56 17.86
C PRO A 721 -17.94 -23.64 18.93
N ASP A 722 -17.49 -23.23 20.12
CA ASP A 722 -17.21 -24.14 21.25
C ASP A 722 -18.44 -24.95 21.70
N THR A 723 -19.65 -24.56 21.31
CA THR A 723 -20.88 -25.33 21.57
C THR A 723 -21.02 -26.58 20.70
N TYR A 724 -20.26 -26.68 19.60
CA TYR A 724 -20.30 -27.77 18.63
C TYR A 724 -18.93 -28.47 18.45
N ALA A 725 -17.88 -27.98 19.11
CA ALA A 725 -16.56 -28.60 19.19
C ALA A 725 -16.51 -29.56 20.39
#